data_AF-A0A225NEK2-F1
#
_entry.id   AF-A0A225NEK2-F1
#
_cell.length_a   1.000
_cell.length_b   1.000
_cell.length_c   1.000
_cell.angle_alpha   90.00
_cell.angle_beta   90.00
_cell.angle_gamma   90.00
#
_symmetry.space_group_name_H-M   'P 1'
#
loop_
_entity.id
_entity.type
_entity.pdbx_description
1 polymer ?
#
loop_
_entity_poly.entity_id
_entity_poly.type
_entity_poly.pdbx_seq_one_letter_code
_entity_poly.pdbx_strand_id
1 'polypeptide(L)'
;MSASDTGRSADDMVAEADTGARSPAIAWQAKLIIGTCITWSLFQLYIASQLPGIVAQATGISIFANIVAQARYVHLAFAMMLATLAFPLTKSAPRDRIPAYDWALLVLGVSACLYLVVFRFQIADRPGLWSPSDIVMSSIGMITLLIAVYRSLGLPLVIIASCFIAFAFFGGYSEWARNITNYGGSSLSKALGHYWMQTEGVFGVALGVSTTMIFLFVLFGAILDRAGGGNWFIKVAIALLGALRGGPAKASVLSSMMTGMISGSSIANTVTTGTFTIPLMKRIGFPAEKAGAVEVASSTNGQLTPPVMGAAAFLMVEYVNIPYIDVVKHAFLPAVISYIALLYIVHLESLKMGLKGLDKPGRHIGIAMILILFLSGFLFLGVCTFIMVGIRTVLNPVMTESVYASVAIVAVLYVLLVWVASRYPDIEMDDPDAPVPAAPRLTPTLIGGAYFAIPIFILIWNLMVRTESLERLSPALSAFWATIFMIIIAVTHRPLKALFRGQGTAAQAVQGWRDFVQGLILGARNMIGIGVATGAAGIIVGTISLTGAHQVIGQVIEVISGGNLMILLFLVAVLSLILGMGLPTTANYIVVSSLMAPVIVSVGAQAGLIVPLIAVHMFVFYFGILADDTPPVGLAAYAAAAISRGDPIKTGIQGFAYDIRTALLPFLFIFNTDLLLIDVGLVKAVFVFVISLIAMLLFAAATQGYFIAKSKPWETAALLLIALMLFRPGLMLDQISDRYTVAQGPAALELMSQAEDGEPIRVTITGPDFDTGELRPITIVVPALSGDAETALSDQGLTVMEDEGQLLLEEPFPGTPHFETLGTDYDYYADLPVIVTGVEVENDRMPKEIFFIPALLLLAGVVMIQRPRATQPAF
;
A
#
# COMPACT_ATOMS: atom_id res chain seq x y z
N MET A 1 16.87 23.36 16.87
CA MET A 1 17.74 22.19 17.11
C MET A 1 18.81 22.56 18.12
N SER A 2 19.01 21.78 19.19
CA SER A 2 20.16 21.92 20.09
C SER A 2 21.36 21.14 19.54
N ALA A 3 22.57 21.56 19.90
CA ALA A 3 23.85 21.02 19.43
C ALA A 3 24.15 19.54 19.77
N SER A 4 23.14 18.76 20.19
CA SER A 4 23.25 17.35 20.57
C SER A 4 22.78 16.36 19.47
N ASP A 5 22.24 16.84 18.34
CA ASP A 5 21.64 15.96 17.30
C ASP A 5 22.62 15.52 16.19
N THR A 6 23.88 15.97 16.20
CA THR A 6 24.84 15.75 15.10
C THR A 6 25.61 14.42 15.16
N GLY A 7 25.22 13.48 16.02
CA GLY A 7 25.99 12.25 16.29
C GLY A 7 25.22 10.93 16.28
N ARG A 8 23.96 10.89 15.85
CA ARG A 8 23.15 9.66 15.81
C ARG A 8 23.45 8.84 14.54
N SER A 9 23.69 7.54 14.69
CA SER A 9 23.83 6.65 13.53
C SER A 9 22.45 6.40 12.88
N ALA A 10 22.43 6.07 11.58
CA ALA A 10 21.19 5.72 10.89
C ALA A 10 20.50 4.50 11.52
N ASP A 11 21.29 3.54 12.01
CA ASP A 11 20.81 2.37 12.74
C ASP A 11 20.13 2.76 14.06
N ASP A 12 20.64 3.77 14.77
CA ASP A 12 20.01 4.30 15.99
C ASP A 12 18.65 4.95 15.69
N MET A 13 18.51 5.58 14.51
CA MET A 13 17.26 6.21 14.09
C MET A 13 16.19 5.18 13.71
N VAL A 14 16.57 4.11 13.02
CA VAL A 14 15.66 2.96 12.78
C VAL A 14 15.35 2.24 14.08
N ALA A 15 16.34 2.08 14.96
CA ALA A 15 16.10 1.48 16.25
C ALA A 15 15.09 2.31 17.06
N GLU A 16 15.16 3.64 17.00
CA GLU A 16 14.20 4.54 17.67
C GLU A 16 12.82 4.55 17.01
N ALA A 17 12.74 4.50 15.68
CA ALA A 17 11.48 4.58 14.92
C ALA A 17 10.75 3.23 14.79
N ASP A 18 11.45 2.16 14.41
CA ASP A 18 10.82 0.88 14.01
C ASP A 18 10.94 -0.21 15.06
N THR A 19 12.00 -0.24 15.88
CA THR A 19 12.31 -1.43 16.72
C THR A 19 12.35 -1.20 18.24
N GLY A 20 12.27 0.05 18.67
CA GLY A 20 12.39 0.49 20.06
C GLY A 20 13.84 0.61 20.55
N ALA A 21 14.25 1.80 20.96
CA ALA A 21 15.62 2.13 21.37
C ALA A 21 16.04 1.62 22.77
N ARG A 22 15.21 0.81 23.46
CA ARG A 22 15.54 0.30 24.81
C ARG A 22 16.42 -0.94 24.74
N SER A 23 17.55 -0.91 25.43
CA SER A 23 18.53 -1.98 25.56
C SER A 23 18.88 -2.21 27.04
N PRO A 24 18.08 -2.99 27.79
CA PRO A 24 18.29 -3.17 29.22
C PRO A 24 19.65 -3.81 29.54
N ALA A 25 20.42 -3.22 30.45
CA ALA A 25 21.67 -3.77 30.97
C ALA A 25 21.43 -5.04 31.80
N ILE A 26 20.25 -5.14 32.42
CA ILE A 26 19.84 -6.29 33.22
C ILE A 26 19.45 -7.45 32.28
N ALA A 27 20.24 -8.53 32.31
CA ALA A 27 20.13 -9.63 31.35
C ALA A 27 18.73 -10.28 31.30
N TRP A 28 18.02 -10.42 32.42
CA TRP A 28 16.68 -11.02 32.42
C TRP A 28 15.64 -10.11 31.75
N GLN A 29 15.79 -8.78 31.85
CA GLN A 29 14.92 -7.80 31.18
C GLN A 29 15.15 -7.84 29.66
N ALA A 30 16.40 -7.88 29.22
CA ALA A 30 16.73 -8.04 27.81
C ALA A 30 16.20 -9.39 27.25
N LYS A 31 16.37 -10.47 28.01
CA LYS A 31 15.82 -11.79 27.67
C LYS A 31 14.29 -11.80 27.62
N LEU A 32 13.60 -11.03 28.47
CA LEU A 32 12.14 -10.91 28.42
C LEU A 32 11.70 -10.28 27.09
N ILE A 33 12.30 -9.16 26.68
CA ILE A 33 11.95 -8.51 25.40
C ILE A 33 12.16 -9.48 24.23
N ILE A 34 13.32 -10.13 24.17
CA ILE A 34 13.65 -11.11 23.13
C ILE A 34 12.68 -12.30 23.17
N GLY A 35 12.40 -12.83 24.36
CA GLY A 35 11.47 -13.94 24.57
C GLY A 35 10.04 -13.61 24.16
N THR A 36 9.57 -12.40 24.41
CA THR A 36 8.26 -11.92 23.96
C THR A 36 8.21 -11.76 22.44
N CYS A 37 9.25 -11.23 21.80
CA CYS A 37 9.34 -11.15 20.33
C CYS A 37 9.26 -12.54 19.67
N ILE A 38 10.01 -13.50 20.19
CA ILE A 38 10.01 -14.88 19.68
C ILE A 38 8.64 -15.52 19.92
N THR A 39 8.10 -15.40 21.13
CA THR A 39 6.78 -15.95 21.48
C THR A 39 5.68 -15.38 20.59
N TRP A 40 5.68 -14.07 20.33
CA TRP A 40 4.68 -13.46 19.44
C TRP A 40 4.81 -13.99 18.01
N SER A 41 6.03 -14.08 17.48
CA SER A 41 6.25 -14.62 16.13
C SER A 41 5.81 -16.08 15.99
N LEU A 42 6.14 -16.91 16.99
CA LEU A 42 5.71 -18.31 17.02
C LEU A 42 4.21 -18.45 17.20
N PHE A 43 3.57 -17.58 18.00
CA PHE A 43 2.12 -17.54 18.15
C PHE A 43 1.44 -17.23 16.81
N GLN A 44 1.98 -16.31 16.02
CA GLN A 44 1.44 -15.96 14.71
C GLN A 44 1.57 -17.10 13.70
N LEU A 45 2.73 -17.79 13.70
CA LEU A 45 2.90 -19.01 12.91
C LEU A 45 1.96 -20.13 13.37
N TYR A 46 1.71 -20.24 14.68
CA TYR A 46 0.79 -21.23 15.23
C TYR A 46 -0.65 -21.00 14.75
N ILE A 47 -1.20 -19.79 14.91
CA ILE A 47 -2.57 -19.50 14.49
C ILE A 47 -2.78 -19.56 12.97
N ALA A 48 -1.74 -19.33 12.18
CA ALA A 48 -1.78 -19.42 10.72
C ALA A 48 -1.70 -20.87 10.20
N SER A 49 -1.20 -21.79 11.03
CA SER A 49 -1.03 -23.20 10.67
C SER A 49 -2.28 -24.04 10.96
N GLN A 50 -2.30 -25.29 10.50
CA GLN A 50 -3.32 -26.27 10.89
C GLN A 50 -3.08 -26.91 12.27
N LEU A 51 -1.95 -26.58 12.92
CA LEU A 51 -1.59 -27.14 14.24
C LEU A 51 -2.66 -26.91 15.32
N PRO A 52 -3.33 -25.76 15.42
CA PRO A 52 -4.38 -25.55 16.42
C PRO A 52 -5.48 -26.60 16.35
N GLY A 53 -5.94 -26.93 15.15
CA GLY A 53 -6.96 -27.95 14.92
C GLY A 53 -6.45 -29.36 15.23
N ILE A 54 -5.24 -29.70 14.74
CA ILE A 54 -4.61 -31.00 14.97
C ILE A 54 -4.39 -31.25 16.47
N VAL A 55 -3.88 -30.26 17.20
CA VAL A 55 -3.61 -30.38 18.65
C VAL A 55 -4.91 -30.44 19.45
N ALA A 56 -5.91 -29.64 19.09
CA ALA A 56 -7.22 -29.70 19.74
C ALA A 56 -7.87 -31.07 19.55
N GLN A 57 -7.80 -31.63 18.34
CA GLN A 57 -8.32 -32.96 18.03
C GLN A 57 -7.53 -34.07 18.76
N ALA A 58 -6.20 -33.99 18.76
CA ALA A 58 -5.34 -35.00 19.37
C ALA A 58 -5.42 -35.01 20.91
N THR A 59 -5.60 -33.84 21.54
CA THR A 59 -5.66 -33.71 23.01
C THR A 59 -7.08 -33.74 23.56
N GLY A 60 -8.10 -33.53 22.71
CA GLY A 60 -9.49 -33.31 23.13
C GLY A 60 -9.74 -31.95 23.80
N ILE A 61 -8.74 -31.06 23.84
CA ILE A 61 -8.83 -29.76 24.50
C ILE A 61 -9.11 -28.67 23.46
N SER A 62 -10.36 -28.19 23.40
CA SER A 62 -10.81 -27.19 22.41
C SER A 62 -10.15 -25.82 22.54
N ILE A 63 -9.49 -25.51 23.67
CA ILE A 63 -8.80 -24.23 23.89
C ILE A 63 -7.70 -23.96 22.84
N PHE A 64 -7.04 -25.02 22.36
CA PHE A 64 -5.98 -24.92 21.37
C PHE A 64 -6.48 -24.38 20.04
N ALA A 65 -7.72 -24.70 19.65
CA ALA A 65 -8.37 -24.16 18.46
C ALA A 65 -9.10 -22.83 18.75
N ASN A 66 -9.77 -22.70 19.90
CA ASN A 66 -10.56 -21.52 20.24
C ASN A 66 -9.72 -20.23 20.35
N ILE A 67 -8.44 -20.34 20.68
CA ILE A 67 -7.53 -19.17 20.75
C ILE A 67 -7.38 -18.46 19.39
N VAL A 68 -7.59 -19.18 18.28
CA VAL A 68 -7.52 -18.61 16.92
C VAL A 68 -8.63 -17.57 16.71
N ALA A 69 -9.85 -17.85 17.16
CA ALA A 69 -10.97 -16.90 17.10
C ALA A 69 -10.73 -15.65 17.96
N GLN A 70 -9.86 -15.75 18.96
CA GLN A 70 -9.51 -14.69 19.91
C GLN A 70 -8.17 -14.03 19.59
N ALA A 71 -7.57 -14.34 18.44
CA ALA A 71 -6.20 -13.97 18.12
C ALA A 71 -5.98 -12.45 18.08
N ARG A 72 -7.00 -11.66 17.68
CA ARG A 72 -6.93 -10.19 17.63
C ARG A 72 -6.59 -9.58 18.99
N TYR A 73 -7.25 -10.06 20.05
CA TYR A 73 -7.03 -9.59 21.43
C TYR A 73 -5.62 -9.93 21.91
N VAL A 74 -5.16 -11.15 21.63
CA VAL A 74 -3.81 -11.61 22.01
C VAL A 74 -2.72 -10.89 21.21
N HIS A 75 -2.96 -10.64 19.91
CA HIS A 75 -2.05 -9.89 19.05
C HIS A 75 -1.85 -8.46 19.57
N LEU A 76 -2.92 -7.74 19.91
CA LEU A 76 -2.80 -6.39 20.49
C LEU A 76 -2.13 -6.41 21.86
N ALA A 77 -2.40 -7.43 22.70
CA ALA A 77 -1.73 -7.59 23.98
C ALA A 77 -0.21 -7.69 23.82
N PHE A 78 0.28 -8.48 22.85
CA PHE A 78 1.71 -8.55 22.53
C PHE A 78 2.25 -7.21 22.01
N ALA A 79 1.52 -6.54 21.12
CA ALA A 79 1.93 -5.25 20.57
C ALA A 79 2.07 -4.19 21.69
N MET A 80 1.08 -4.09 22.59
CA MET A 80 1.10 -3.15 23.72
C MET A 80 2.19 -3.50 24.74
N MET A 81 2.39 -4.79 25.03
CA MET A 81 3.46 -5.27 25.89
C MET A 81 4.83 -4.86 25.33
N LEU A 82 5.10 -5.16 24.06
CA LEU A 82 6.37 -4.85 23.43
C LEU A 82 6.56 -3.35 23.18
N ALA A 83 5.50 -2.60 22.84
CA ALA A 83 5.56 -1.14 22.79
C ALA A 83 6.02 -0.58 24.15
N THR A 84 5.46 -1.11 25.24
CA THR A 84 5.80 -0.65 26.59
C THR A 84 7.23 -1.04 26.99
N LEU A 85 7.66 -2.23 26.62
CA LEU A 85 8.97 -2.77 26.96
C LEU A 85 10.10 -2.21 26.09
N ALA A 86 9.91 -2.05 24.79
CA ALA A 86 10.94 -1.68 23.83
C ALA A 86 11.05 -0.16 23.60
N PHE A 87 9.95 0.59 23.72
CA PHE A 87 9.93 2.03 23.48
C PHE A 87 9.89 2.82 24.79
N PRO A 88 10.94 3.63 25.08
CA PRO A 88 10.92 4.56 26.19
C PRO A 88 9.81 5.61 26.06
N LEU A 89 9.15 5.95 27.18
CA LEU A 89 8.03 6.88 27.18
C LEU A 89 8.42 8.30 26.73
N THR A 90 9.63 8.74 27.08
CA THR A 90 10.17 10.06 26.68
C THR A 90 11.60 9.90 26.20
N LYS A 91 12.11 10.91 25.47
CA LYS A 91 13.52 10.93 25.02
C LYS A 91 14.53 10.87 26.17
N SER A 92 14.14 11.32 27.35
CA SER A 92 14.95 11.31 28.59
C SER A 92 14.75 10.06 29.45
N ALA A 93 13.80 9.17 29.10
CA ALA A 93 13.54 7.98 29.88
C ALA A 93 14.70 6.97 29.78
N PRO A 94 14.94 6.16 30.83
CA PRO A 94 16.02 5.17 30.84
C PRO A 94 15.94 4.20 29.65
N ARG A 95 17.06 4.04 28.93
CA ARG A 95 17.24 3.05 27.87
C ARG A 95 17.90 1.76 28.36
N ASP A 96 18.56 1.81 29.51
CA ASP A 96 19.34 0.74 30.15
C ASP A 96 18.52 -0.14 31.13
N ARG A 97 17.26 0.22 31.41
CA ARG A 97 16.37 -0.57 32.28
C ARG A 97 14.90 -0.27 31.99
N ILE A 98 14.01 -1.17 32.41
CA ILE A 98 12.55 -0.97 32.36
C ILE A 98 12.08 -0.32 33.68
N PRO A 99 11.54 0.90 33.66
CA PRO A 99 11.03 1.58 34.85
C PRO A 99 9.77 0.94 35.45
N ALA A 100 9.50 1.20 36.73
CA ALA A 100 8.33 0.65 37.45
C ALA A 100 6.98 1.04 36.81
N TYR A 101 6.87 2.25 36.28
CA TYR A 101 5.64 2.69 35.60
C TYR A 101 5.35 1.89 34.33
N ASP A 102 6.39 1.41 33.62
CA ASP A 102 6.22 0.58 32.43
C ASP A 102 5.75 -0.84 32.81
N TRP A 103 6.15 -1.35 33.98
CA TRP A 103 5.58 -2.60 34.50
C TRP A 103 4.10 -2.47 34.82
N ALA A 104 3.68 -1.36 35.44
CA ALA A 104 2.27 -1.10 35.72
C ALA A 104 1.46 -0.98 34.42
N LEU A 105 1.95 -0.20 33.45
CA LEU A 105 1.29 -0.02 32.15
C LEU A 105 1.19 -1.34 31.37
N LEU A 106 2.23 -2.18 31.43
CA LEU A 106 2.22 -3.51 30.83
C LEU A 106 1.10 -4.37 31.43
N VAL A 107 1.04 -4.47 32.76
CA VAL A 107 0.03 -5.30 33.44
C VAL A 107 -1.38 -4.79 33.11
N LEU A 108 -1.59 -3.48 33.16
CA LEU A 108 -2.88 -2.86 32.86
C LEU A 108 -3.32 -3.12 31.41
N GLY A 109 -2.44 -2.86 30.44
CA GLY A 109 -2.77 -3.01 29.01
C GLY A 109 -3.00 -4.47 28.60
N VAL A 110 -2.15 -5.38 29.07
CA VAL A 110 -2.33 -6.83 28.81
C VAL A 110 -3.60 -7.34 29.47
N SER A 111 -3.89 -6.93 30.71
CA SER A 111 -5.11 -7.34 31.40
C SER A 111 -6.37 -6.84 30.70
N ALA A 112 -6.38 -5.60 30.19
CA ALA A 112 -7.50 -5.05 29.44
C ALA A 112 -7.78 -5.80 28.13
N CYS A 113 -6.75 -6.29 27.45
CA CYS A 113 -6.90 -7.13 26.25
C CYS A 113 -7.39 -8.55 26.61
N LEU A 114 -6.76 -9.18 27.60
CA LEU A 114 -7.07 -10.56 28.00
C LEU A 114 -8.42 -10.67 28.72
N TYR A 115 -8.96 -9.58 29.27
CA TYR A 115 -10.31 -9.52 29.82
C TYR A 115 -11.35 -10.01 28.81
N LEU A 116 -11.23 -9.60 27.54
CA LEU A 116 -12.14 -10.01 26.46
C LEU A 116 -12.03 -11.51 26.16
N VAL A 117 -10.83 -12.08 26.28
CA VAL A 117 -10.60 -13.51 26.06
C VAL A 117 -11.18 -14.34 27.21
N VAL A 118 -10.95 -13.91 28.45
CA VAL A 118 -11.36 -14.63 29.66
C VAL A 118 -12.87 -14.56 29.87
N PHE A 119 -13.47 -13.38 29.74
CA PHE A 119 -14.89 -13.13 30.02
C PHE A 119 -15.81 -13.18 28.79
N ARG A 120 -15.33 -13.77 27.67
CA ARG A 120 -16.04 -13.79 26.38
C ARG A 120 -17.48 -14.30 26.46
N PHE A 121 -17.75 -15.35 27.24
CA PHE A 121 -19.08 -15.94 27.33
C PHE A 121 -20.02 -15.02 28.12
N GLN A 122 -19.56 -14.47 29.23
CA GLN A 122 -20.35 -13.54 30.03
C GLN A 122 -20.65 -12.24 29.28
N ILE A 123 -19.74 -11.79 28.40
CA ILE A 123 -19.97 -10.62 27.54
C ILE A 123 -21.00 -10.95 26.45
N ALA A 124 -20.89 -12.13 25.83
CA ALA A 124 -21.82 -12.58 24.80
C ALA A 124 -23.27 -12.72 25.32
N ASP A 125 -23.47 -13.05 26.59
CA ASP A 125 -24.79 -13.19 27.21
C ASP A 125 -25.50 -11.84 27.49
N ARG A 126 -24.81 -10.70 27.29
CA ARG A 126 -25.33 -9.35 27.60
C ARG A 126 -24.97 -8.31 26.52
N PRO A 127 -25.38 -8.52 25.26
CA PRO A 127 -25.02 -7.64 24.15
C PRO A 127 -25.51 -6.21 24.41
N GLY A 128 -24.60 -5.23 24.36
CA GLY A 128 -24.92 -3.82 24.60
C GLY A 128 -25.10 -3.41 26.06
N LEU A 129 -25.13 -4.37 27.01
CA LEU A 129 -25.32 -4.13 28.44
C LEU A 129 -24.00 -4.28 29.21
N TRP A 130 -23.14 -3.27 29.06
CA TRP A 130 -21.80 -3.26 29.64
C TRP A 130 -21.83 -3.05 31.16
N SER A 131 -21.14 -3.93 31.90
CA SER A 131 -20.97 -3.76 33.35
C SER A 131 -19.94 -2.68 33.68
N PRO A 132 -19.90 -2.19 34.93
CA PRO A 132 -18.83 -1.32 35.37
C PRO A 132 -17.43 -1.89 35.13
N SER A 133 -17.24 -3.21 35.26
CA SER A 133 -15.94 -3.85 35.00
C SER A 133 -15.55 -3.79 33.53
N ASP A 134 -16.50 -3.97 32.61
CA ASP A 134 -16.26 -3.85 31.16
C ASP A 134 -15.81 -2.43 30.82
N ILE A 135 -16.50 -1.42 31.37
CA ILE A 135 -16.19 0.00 31.11
C ILE A 135 -14.85 0.40 31.72
N VAL A 136 -14.52 -0.08 32.93
CA VAL A 136 -13.21 0.16 33.56
C VAL A 136 -12.09 -0.47 32.72
N MET A 137 -12.23 -1.72 32.28
CA MET A 137 -11.24 -2.37 31.44
C MET A 137 -11.11 -1.71 30.06
N SER A 138 -12.22 -1.25 29.48
CA SER A 138 -12.22 -0.47 28.24
C SER A 138 -11.45 0.83 28.40
N SER A 139 -11.68 1.56 29.50
CA SER A 139 -10.98 2.81 29.80
C SER A 139 -9.48 2.59 29.95
N ILE A 140 -9.09 1.55 30.71
CA ILE A 140 -7.69 1.17 30.90
C ILE A 140 -7.06 0.81 29.54
N GLY A 141 -7.74 -0.02 28.76
CA GLY A 141 -7.31 -0.43 27.43
C GLY A 141 -7.07 0.76 26.49
N MET A 142 -8.04 1.66 26.39
CA MET A 142 -7.96 2.86 25.55
C MET A 142 -6.79 3.77 25.96
N ILE A 143 -6.65 4.06 27.26
CA ILE A 143 -5.57 4.91 27.77
C ILE A 143 -4.20 4.26 27.51
N THR A 144 -4.06 2.98 27.84
CA THR A 144 -2.79 2.26 27.66
C THR A 144 -2.44 2.10 26.18
N LEU A 145 -3.44 1.93 25.30
CA LEU A 145 -3.25 1.91 23.85
C LEU A 145 -2.74 3.27 23.34
N LEU A 146 -3.38 4.38 23.72
CA LEU A 146 -2.93 5.72 23.31
C LEU A 146 -1.51 6.03 23.82
N ILE A 147 -1.15 5.58 25.03
CA ILE A 147 0.22 5.69 25.55
C ILE A 147 1.19 4.81 24.75
N ALA A 148 0.78 3.60 24.35
CA ALA A 148 1.59 2.71 23.52
C ALA A 148 1.79 3.27 22.10
N VAL A 149 0.79 3.93 21.55
CA VAL A 149 0.84 4.66 20.27
C VAL A 149 1.77 5.86 20.38
N TYR A 150 1.60 6.70 21.41
CA TYR A 150 2.45 7.86 21.65
C TYR A 150 3.94 7.51 21.66
N ARG A 151 4.32 6.45 22.39
CA ARG A 151 5.73 6.07 22.55
C ARG A 151 6.35 5.42 21.30
N SER A 152 5.54 4.77 20.47
CA SER A 152 6.04 4.02 19.30
C SER A 152 5.92 4.80 17.99
N LEU A 153 4.87 5.62 17.84
CA LEU A 153 4.53 6.34 16.61
C LEU A 153 4.48 7.86 16.79
N GLY A 154 4.58 8.35 18.02
CA GLY A 154 4.56 9.78 18.33
C GLY A 154 3.17 10.37 18.52
N LEU A 155 3.13 11.70 18.61
CA LEU A 155 1.91 12.47 18.86
C LEU A 155 0.88 12.52 17.72
N PRO A 156 1.25 12.52 16.42
CA PRO A 156 0.27 12.73 15.35
C PRO A 156 -0.94 11.80 15.43
N LEU A 157 -0.72 10.48 15.55
CA LEU A 157 -1.83 9.52 15.63
C LEU A 157 -2.66 9.66 16.91
N VAL A 158 -2.02 10.00 18.03
CA VAL A 158 -2.71 10.20 19.31
C VAL A 158 -3.59 11.43 19.26
N ILE A 159 -3.11 12.52 18.66
CA ILE A 159 -3.89 13.75 18.48
C ILE A 159 -5.11 13.45 17.61
N ILE A 160 -4.92 12.79 16.46
CA ILE A 160 -6.02 12.42 15.56
C ILE A 160 -7.04 11.54 16.30
N ALA A 161 -6.61 10.42 16.90
CA ALA A 161 -7.50 9.53 17.64
C ALA A 161 -8.23 10.27 18.78
N SER A 162 -7.54 11.16 19.50
CA SER A 162 -8.13 11.96 20.58
C SER A 162 -9.15 12.98 20.08
N CYS A 163 -8.92 13.60 18.91
CA CYS A 163 -9.90 14.47 18.25
C CYS A 163 -11.17 13.69 17.85
N PHE A 164 -11.02 12.47 17.34
CA PHE A 164 -12.18 11.61 17.02
C PHE A 164 -12.92 11.15 18.29
N ILE A 165 -12.22 10.75 19.34
CA ILE A 165 -12.85 10.46 20.64
C ILE A 165 -13.60 11.69 21.15
N ALA A 166 -13.00 12.88 21.08
CA ALA A 166 -13.66 14.12 21.47
C ALA A 166 -14.91 14.40 20.60
N PHE A 167 -14.85 14.13 19.30
CA PHE A 167 -16.00 14.24 18.41
C PHE A 167 -17.14 13.27 18.80
N ALA A 168 -16.84 12.03 19.21
CA ALA A 168 -17.85 11.10 19.70
C ALA A 168 -18.56 11.59 20.97
N PHE A 169 -17.85 12.26 21.88
CA PHE A 169 -18.46 12.79 23.09
C PHE A 169 -19.16 14.13 22.88
N PHE A 170 -18.56 15.02 22.10
CA PHE A 170 -18.97 16.43 22.04
C PHE A 170 -19.54 16.87 20.69
N GLY A 171 -19.37 16.07 19.63
CA GLY A 171 -19.82 16.41 18.28
C GLY A 171 -21.31 16.69 18.21
N GLY A 172 -22.14 15.95 18.95
CA GLY A 172 -23.58 16.17 19.00
C GLY A 172 -24.03 17.45 19.71
N TYR A 173 -23.15 18.16 20.42
CA TYR A 173 -23.45 19.49 20.97
C TYR A 173 -23.19 20.62 19.97
N SER A 174 -22.48 20.35 18.88
CA SER A 174 -22.31 21.33 17.79
C SER A 174 -23.53 21.30 16.89
N GLU A 175 -24.23 22.43 16.75
CA GLU A 175 -25.37 22.53 15.83
C GLU A 175 -24.97 22.18 14.41
N TRP A 176 -23.81 22.67 13.95
CA TRP A 176 -23.29 22.37 12.61
C TRP A 176 -23.07 20.88 12.41
N ALA A 177 -22.32 20.20 13.29
CA ALA A 177 -22.05 18.77 13.13
C ALA A 177 -23.31 17.92 13.32
N ARG A 178 -24.20 18.27 14.26
CA ARG A 178 -25.44 17.56 14.52
C ARG A 178 -26.39 17.63 13.32
N ASN A 179 -26.52 18.79 12.67
CA ASN A 179 -27.39 18.94 11.51
C ASN A 179 -26.91 18.14 10.29
N ILE A 180 -25.60 17.85 10.19
CA ILE A 180 -25.04 17.08 9.07
C ILE A 180 -25.07 15.57 9.33
N THR A 181 -24.80 15.17 10.57
CA THR A 181 -24.57 13.75 10.91
C THR A 181 -25.74 13.08 11.62
N ASN A 182 -26.75 13.87 12.01
CA ASN A 182 -27.82 13.45 12.92
C ASN A 182 -27.31 12.82 14.23
N TYR A 183 -26.05 13.11 14.59
CA TYR A 183 -25.42 12.50 15.75
C TYR A 183 -25.69 13.29 17.02
N GLY A 184 -26.35 12.67 17.99
CA GLY A 184 -26.71 13.30 19.28
C GLY A 184 -25.62 13.25 20.38
N GLY A 185 -24.42 12.73 20.08
CA GLY A 185 -23.38 12.47 21.08
C GLY A 185 -23.49 11.08 21.72
N SER A 186 -22.42 10.62 22.37
CA SER A 186 -22.37 9.31 23.03
C SER A 186 -22.07 9.41 24.52
N SER A 187 -22.78 8.60 25.32
CA SER A 187 -22.43 8.36 26.72
C SER A 187 -21.10 7.59 26.82
N LEU A 188 -20.45 7.67 27.99
CA LEU A 188 -19.20 6.94 28.26
C LEU A 188 -19.35 5.42 28.04
N SER A 189 -20.46 4.84 28.49
CA SER A 189 -20.73 3.41 28.35
C SER A 189 -20.89 3.01 26.87
N LYS A 190 -21.67 3.78 26.10
CA LYS A 190 -21.88 3.53 24.67
C LYS A 190 -20.56 3.67 23.88
N ALA A 191 -19.80 4.74 24.13
CA ALA A 191 -18.56 5.01 23.41
C ALA A 191 -17.49 3.95 23.71
N LEU A 192 -17.21 3.68 24.99
CA LEU A 192 -16.18 2.71 25.37
C LEU A 192 -16.56 1.26 25.02
N GLY A 193 -17.84 0.92 25.14
CA GLY A 193 -18.35 -0.36 24.67
C GLY A 193 -18.13 -0.54 23.17
N HIS A 194 -18.42 0.49 22.37
CA HIS A 194 -18.20 0.46 20.93
C HIS A 194 -16.70 0.38 20.56
N TYR A 195 -15.84 1.14 21.24
CA TYR A 195 -14.40 1.13 20.92
C TYR A 195 -13.67 -0.15 21.34
N TRP A 196 -13.96 -0.71 22.51
CA TRP A 196 -13.13 -1.79 23.09
C TRP A 196 -13.87 -3.13 23.24
N MET A 197 -15.19 -3.13 23.46
CA MET A 197 -15.95 -4.38 23.63
C MET A 197 -16.41 -4.98 22.30
N GLN A 198 -16.50 -4.17 21.24
CA GLN A 198 -16.98 -4.58 19.91
C GLN A 198 -15.85 -4.68 18.88
N THR A 199 -16.16 -5.29 17.74
CA THR A 199 -15.26 -5.45 16.58
C THR A 199 -15.41 -4.35 15.53
N GLU A 200 -16.03 -3.23 15.89
CA GLU A 200 -16.14 -2.03 15.02
C GLU A 200 -15.08 -0.98 15.41
N GLY A 201 -14.57 -1.04 16.65
CA GLY A 201 -13.52 -0.18 17.17
C GLY A 201 -12.10 -0.77 17.05
N VAL A 202 -11.36 -0.75 18.17
CA VAL A 202 -9.95 -1.15 18.29
C VAL A 202 -9.69 -2.57 17.76
N PHE A 203 -10.62 -3.51 17.98
CA PHE A 203 -10.48 -4.90 17.56
C PHE A 203 -11.11 -5.21 16.19
N GLY A 204 -11.40 -4.17 15.41
CA GLY A 204 -12.04 -4.30 14.12
C GLY A 204 -11.15 -4.77 12.98
N VAL A 205 -11.61 -4.46 11.76
CA VAL A 205 -11.04 -4.95 10.51
C VAL A 205 -9.52 -4.74 10.43
N ALA A 206 -9.04 -3.53 10.77
CA ALA A 206 -7.63 -3.19 10.73
C ALA A 206 -6.74 -4.14 11.55
N LEU A 207 -7.09 -4.36 12.83
CA LEU A 207 -6.36 -5.26 13.71
C LEU A 207 -6.56 -6.73 13.30
N GLY A 208 -7.72 -7.07 12.72
CA GLY A 208 -8.00 -8.37 12.13
C GLY A 208 -6.99 -8.71 11.02
N VAL A 209 -6.89 -7.86 10.00
CA VAL A 209 -5.95 -8.01 8.87
C VAL A 209 -4.50 -7.97 9.37
N SER A 210 -4.21 -7.15 10.39
CA SER A 210 -2.90 -7.13 11.08
C SER A 210 -2.50 -8.49 11.64
N THR A 211 -3.46 -9.16 12.30
CA THR A 211 -3.26 -10.44 12.97
C THR A 211 -3.17 -11.60 11.98
N THR A 212 -4.04 -11.65 10.98
CA THR A 212 -4.19 -12.84 10.13
C THR A 212 -3.28 -12.83 8.90
N MET A 213 -2.86 -11.64 8.43
CA MET A 213 -2.14 -11.50 7.16
C MET A 213 -0.83 -10.74 7.34
N ILE A 214 -0.89 -9.48 7.80
CA ILE A 214 0.24 -8.54 7.75
C ILE A 214 1.46 -9.06 8.52
N PHE A 215 1.25 -9.65 9.70
CA PHE A 215 2.35 -10.20 10.50
C PHE A 215 3.20 -11.20 9.72
N LEU A 216 2.57 -12.12 8.98
CA LEU A 216 3.29 -13.16 8.25
C LEU A 216 4.16 -12.59 7.14
N PHE A 217 3.69 -11.55 6.44
CA PHE A 217 4.49 -10.86 5.43
C PHE A 217 5.68 -10.11 6.04
N VAL A 218 5.46 -9.41 7.16
CA VAL A 218 6.53 -8.71 7.89
C VAL A 218 7.57 -9.71 8.41
N LEU A 219 7.11 -10.86 8.95
CA LEU A 219 7.97 -11.93 9.43
C LEU A 219 8.77 -12.58 8.29
N PHE A 220 8.10 -12.88 7.16
CA PHE A 220 8.74 -13.37 5.95
C PHE A 220 9.87 -12.45 5.49
N GLY A 221 9.60 -11.15 5.36
CA GLY A 221 10.57 -10.15 4.95
C GLY A 221 11.75 -10.05 5.92
N ALA A 222 11.48 -10.03 7.23
CA ALA A 222 12.52 -9.98 8.26
C ALA A 222 13.45 -11.20 8.25
N ILE A 223 12.92 -12.41 8.03
CA ILE A 223 13.72 -13.63 7.94
C ILE A 223 14.52 -13.64 6.63
N LEU A 224 13.94 -13.21 5.51
CA LEU A 224 14.62 -13.10 4.22
C LEU A 224 15.82 -12.14 4.29
N ASP A 225 15.61 -10.97 4.89
CA ASP A 225 16.66 -9.97 5.07
C ASP A 225 17.80 -10.50 5.95
N ARG A 226 17.46 -11.04 7.14
CA ARG A 226 18.46 -11.63 8.05
C ARG A 226 19.19 -12.84 7.46
N ALA A 227 18.57 -13.59 6.58
CA ALA A 227 19.22 -14.69 5.88
C ALA A 227 20.19 -14.23 4.77
N GLY A 228 20.16 -12.96 4.37
CA GLY A 228 21.04 -12.37 3.35
C GLY A 228 20.38 -12.11 1.99
N GLY A 229 19.06 -12.28 1.86
CA GLY A 229 18.32 -12.02 0.63
C GLY A 229 18.34 -10.54 0.22
N GLY A 230 18.27 -9.61 1.18
CA GLY A 230 18.36 -8.16 0.91
C GLY A 230 19.67 -7.76 0.24
N ASN A 231 20.81 -8.18 0.81
CA ASN A 231 22.14 -7.95 0.23
C ASN A 231 22.26 -8.57 -1.18
N TRP A 232 21.66 -9.75 -1.39
CA TRP A 232 21.63 -10.37 -2.71
C TRP A 232 20.94 -9.49 -3.76
N PHE A 233 19.77 -8.93 -3.45
CA PHE A 233 19.06 -8.02 -4.36
C PHE A 233 19.87 -6.77 -4.71
N ILE A 234 20.48 -6.15 -3.71
CA ILE A 234 21.33 -4.96 -3.89
C ILE A 234 22.47 -5.28 -4.86
N LYS A 235 23.18 -6.38 -4.64
CA LYS A 235 24.33 -6.78 -5.47
C LYS A 235 23.93 -7.12 -6.89
N VAL A 236 22.78 -7.79 -7.09
CA VAL A 236 22.23 -8.06 -8.43
C VAL A 236 21.91 -6.75 -9.14
N ALA A 237 21.28 -5.79 -8.46
CA ALA A 237 20.95 -4.48 -9.03
C ALA A 237 22.22 -3.70 -9.44
N ILE A 238 23.26 -3.67 -8.59
CA ILE A 238 24.54 -3.04 -8.93
C ILE A 238 25.23 -3.77 -10.09
N ALA A 239 25.19 -5.11 -10.13
CA ALA A 239 25.74 -5.88 -11.24
C ALA A 239 25.05 -5.58 -12.57
N LEU A 240 23.74 -5.35 -12.57
CA LEU A 240 22.94 -5.02 -13.75
C LEU A 240 23.16 -3.57 -14.21
N LEU A 241 23.02 -2.61 -13.30
CA LEU A 241 22.88 -1.18 -13.63
C LEU A 241 24.10 -0.33 -13.27
N GLY A 242 25.01 -0.82 -12.42
CA GLY A 242 26.12 -0.03 -11.86
C GLY A 242 27.07 0.57 -12.90
N ALA A 243 27.24 -0.09 -14.04
CA ALA A 243 28.10 0.39 -15.13
C ALA A 243 27.46 1.47 -16.03
N LEU A 244 26.14 1.66 -15.92
CA LEU A 244 25.44 2.72 -16.66
C LEU A 244 25.83 4.09 -16.10
N ARG A 245 25.64 5.16 -16.87
CA ARG A 245 25.78 6.54 -16.36
C ARG A 245 24.90 6.73 -15.12
N GLY A 246 25.49 7.13 -13.98
CA GLY A 246 24.78 7.20 -12.71
C GLY A 246 24.27 5.84 -12.20
N GLY A 247 24.98 4.77 -12.55
CA GLY A 247 24.58 3.39 -12.31
C GLY A 247 24.27 3.04 -10.85
N PRO A 248 25.07 3.47 -9.86
CA PRO A 248 24.73 3.32 -8.44
C PRO A 248 23.35 3.84 -8.05
N ALA A 249 22.94 4.99 -8.60
CA ALA A 249 21.62 5.56 -8.32
C ALA A 249 20.50 4.78 -9.00
N LYS A 250 20.74 4.25 -10.21
CA LYS A 250 19.78 3.33 -10.86
C LYS A 250 19.68 1.98 -10.15
N ALA A 251 20.81 1.48 -9.66
CA ALA A 251 20.89 0.27 -8.88
C ALA A 251 20.15 0.42 -7.55
N SER A 252 20.30 1.56 -6.86
CA SER A 252 19.49 1.96 -5.70
C SER A 252 18.01 1.84 -6.00
N VAL A 253 17.52 2.50 -7.06
CA VAL A 253 16.10 2.43 -7.43
C VAL A 253 15.63 0.99 -7.65
N LEU A 254 16.40 0.17 -8.36
CA LEU A 254 16.03 -1.23 -8.60
C LEU A 254 16.11 -2.09 -7.33
N SER A 255 17.12 -1.93 -6.49
CA SER A 255 17.27 -2.69 -5.25
C SER A 255 16.21 -2.33 -4.22
N SER A 256 15.86 -1.05 -4.13
CA SER A 256 14.82 -0.53 -3.23
C SER A 256 13.44 -0.91 -3.72
N MET A 257 13.22 -1.08 -5.04
CA MET A 257 12.03 -1.76 -5.57
C MET A 257 11.94 -3.20 -5.06
N MET A 258 13.01 -3.98 -5.22
CA MET A 258 13.03 -5.40 -4.85
C MET A 258 12.85 -5.61 -3.34
N THR A 259 13.49 -4.77 -2.53
CA THR A 259 13.41 -4.83 -1.06
C THR A 259 12.10 -4.24 -0.55
N GLY A 260 11.63 -3.13 -1.16
CA GLY A 260 10.38 -2.46 -0.81
C GLY A 260 9.14 -3.30 -1.11
N MET A 261 9.14 -4.04 -2.22
CA MET A 261 8.13 -5.05 -2.55
C MET A 261 7.96 -6.11 -1.46
N ILE A 262 8.90 -6.25 -0.53
CA ILE A 262 8.89 -7.27 0.52
C ILE A 262 8.64 -6.63 1.87
N SER A 263 9.35 -5.54 2.18
CA SER A 263 9.29 -4.89 3.48
C SER A 263 8.03 -4.07 3.70
N GLY A 264 7.46 -3.46 2.65
CA GLY A 264 6.29 -2.59 2.78
C GLY A 264 6.47 -1.36 3.68
N SER A 265 7.71 -0.95 3.99
CA SER A 265 8.06 0.20 4.82
C SER A 265 9.12 1.04 4.10
N SER A 266 8.89 2.34 3.95
CA SER A 266 9.84 3.28 3.30
C SER A 266 11.07 3.52 4.16
N ILE A 267 10.90 3.63 5.48
CA ILE A 267 11.98 3.90 6.44
C ILE A 267 12.92 2.69 6.52
N ALA A 268 12.36 1.50 6.75
CA ALA A 268 13.14 0.26 6.83
C ALA A 268 13.87 -0.02 5.51
N ASN A 269 13.21 0.20 4.37
CA ASN A 269 13.83 0.09 3.05
C ASN A 269 15.00 1.08 2.92
N THR A 270 14.75 2.37 3.18
CA THR A 270 15.76 3.45 3.10
C THR A 270 17.02 3.11 3.90
N VAL A 271 16.90 2.49 5.06
CA VAL A 271 18.08 2.14 5.86
C VAL A 271 18.73 0.84 5.40
N THR A 272 17.95 -0.14 4.99
CA THR A 272 18.47 -1.42 4.50
C THR A 272 19.26 -1.23 3.21
N THR A 273 18.69 -0.56 2.22
CA THR A 273 19.34 -0.29 0.92
C THR A 273 20.25 0.92 0.98
N GLY A 274 19.81 2.01 1.60
CA GLY A 274 20.53 3.28 1.67
C GLY A 274 21.91 3.20 2.31
N THR A 275 22.08 2.34 3.32
CA THR A 275 23.38 2.13 3.99
C THR A 275 24.48 1.76 3.00
N PHE A 276 24.14 1.06 1.91
CA PHE A 276 25.08 0.66 0.87
C PHE A 276 25.03 1.57 -0.36
N THR A 277 23.84 2.00 -0.77
CA THR A 277 23.65 2.73 -2.02
C THR A 277 24.00 4.21 -1.91
N ILE A 278 23.68 4.87 -0.79
CA ILE A 278 23.93 6.31 -0.59
C ILE A 278 25.44 6.61 -0.60
N PRO A 279 26.30 5.90 0.16
CA PRO A 279 27.74 6.11 0.08
C PRO A 279 28.28 5.90 -1.34
N LEU A 280 27.80 4.88 -2.04
CA LEU A 280 28.22 4.58 -3.41
C LEU A 280 27.81 5.68 -4.40
N MET A 281 26.58 6.22 -4.29
CA MET A 281 26.13 7.37 -5.07
C MET A 281 26.99 8.61 -4.82
N LYS A 282 27.32 8.90 -3.55
CA LYS A 282 28.18 10.04 -3.21
C LYS A 282 29.58 9.91 -3.80
N ARG A 283 30.16 8.72 -3.77
CA ARG A 283 31.50 8.45 -4.31
C ARG A 283 31.62 8.71 -5.81
N ILE A 284 30.55 8.49 -6.58
CA ILE A 284 30.55 8.78 -8.02
C ILE A 284 30.18 10.23 -8.36
N GLY A 285 29.83 11.07 -7.36
CA GLY A 285 29.64 12.50 -7.52
C GLY A 285 28.25 13.05 -7.18
N PHE A 286 27.31 12.26 -6.67
CA PHE A 286 26.03 12.81 -6.20
C PHE A 286 26.23 13.65 -4.91
N PRO A 287 25.61 14.84 -4.81
CA PRO A 287 25.49 15.56 -3.53
C PRO A 287 24.78 14.71 -2.47
N ALA A 288 25.06 14.94 -1.20
CA ALA A 288 24.48 14.19 -0.09
C ALA A 288 22.94 14.22 -0.10
N GLU A 289 22.35 15.39 -0.34
CA GLU A 289 20.90 15.60 -0.39
C GLU A 289 20.27 14.85 -1.58
N LYS A 290 20.92 14.85 -2.75
CA LYS A 290 20.40 14.15 -3.93
C LYS A 290 20.57 12.63 -3.83
N ALA A 291 21.67 12.15 -3.29
CA ALA A 291 21.87 10.72 -3.02
C ALA A 291 20.82 10.21 -2.02
N GLY A 292 20.58 10.95 -0.93
CA GLY A 292 19.51 10.65 0.01
C GLY A 292 18.13 10.69 -0.66
N ALA A 293 17.83 11.75 -1.43
CA ALA A 293 16.53 11.92 -2.08
C ALA A 293 16.21 10.82 -3.10
N VAL A 294 17.20 10.32 -3.85
CA VAL A 294 16.99 9.18 -4.77
C VAL A 294 16.58 7.94 -3.97
N GLU A 295 17.28 7.68 -2.86
CA GLU A 295 16.98 6.52 -2.02
C GLU A 295 15.59 6.63 -1.38
N VAL A 296 15.24 7.81 -0.86
CA VAL A 296 13.92 8.09 -0.26
C VAL A 296 12.80 7.89 -1.27
N ALA A 297 12.90 8.55 -2.43
CA ALA A 297 11.91 8.42 -3.50
C ALA A 297 11.75 6.96 -3.96
N SER A 298 12.87 6.23 -4.08
CA SER A 298 12.82 4.80 -4.43
C SER A 298 12.19 3.94 -3.33
N SER A 299 12.43 4.28 -2.07
CA SER A 299 11.94 3.52 -0.93
C SER A 299 10.45 3.72 -0.70
N THR A 300 9.96 4.95 -0.86
CA THR A 300 8.54 5.32 -0.83
C THR A 300 7.78 4.62 -1.95
N ASN A 301 8.29 4.67 -3.19
CA ASN A 301 7.73 3.91 -4.31
C ASN A 301 7.72 2.39 -4.08
N GLY A 302 8.59 1.84 -3.22
CA GLY A 302 8.63 0.42 -2.85
C GLY A 302 7.30 -0.11 -2.36
N GLN A 303 6.56 0.73 -1.62
CA GLN A 303 5.28 0.38 -1.02
C GLN A 303 4.14 0.23 -2.05
N LEU A 304 4.29 0.84 -3.23
CA LEU A 304 3.30 0.77 -4.31
C LEU A 304 3.39 -0.52 -5.12
N THR A 305 4.47 -1.30 -4.97
CA THR A 305 4.81 -2.34 -5.94
C THR A 305 4.24 -3.70 -5.51
N PRO A 306 3.44 -4.37 -6.37
CA PRO A 306 3.04 -5.76 -6.17
C PRO A 306 4.25 -6.70 -6.02
N PRO A 307 4.16 -7.82 -5.29
CA PRO A 307 2.94 -8.53 -4.86
C PRO A 307 2.67 -8.45 -3.36
N VAL A 308 3.32 -7.54 -2.62
CA VAL A 308 3.01 -7.32 -1.19
C VAL A 308 2.32 -5.98 -1.03
N MET A 309 2.83 -4.92 -1.68
CA MET A 309 2.27 -3.56 -1.60
C MET A 309 2.06 -3.06 -0.16
N GLY A 310 2.87 -3.57 0.77
CA GLY A 310 2.69 -3.37 2.21
C GLY A 310 1.36 -3.89 2.75
N ALA A 311 1.04 -3.47 3.97
CA ALA A 311 -0.16 -3.89 4.68
C ALA A 311 -1.47 -3.35 4.09
N ALA A 312 -1.40 -2.21 3.39
CA ALA A 312 -2.55 -1.47 2.89
C ALA A 312 -3.31 -2.23 1.79
N ALA A 313 -2.62 -2.97 0.93
CA ALA A 313 -3.29 -3.77 -0.11
C ALA A 313 -4.20 -4.86 0.46
N PHE A 314 -3.87 -5.43 1.62
CA PHE A 314 -4.76 -6.37 2.30
C PHE A 314 -5.99 -5.68 2.90
N LEU A 315 -5.83 -4.45 3.37
CA LEU A 315 -6.95 -3.64 3.83
C LEU A 315 -7.85 -3.18 2.67
N MET A 316 -7.28 -2.94 1.48
CA MET A 316 -8.08 -2.70 0.26
C MET A 316 -8.94 -3.89 -0.10
N VAL A 317 -8.39 -5.11 -0.05
CA VAL A 317 -9.18 -6.34 -0.30
C VAL A 317 -10.41 -6.40 0.59
N GLU A 318 -10.24 -6.06 1.87
CA GLU A 318 -11.33 -6.11 2.83
C GLU A 318 -12.32 -4.95 2.67
N TYR A 319 -11.86 -3.72 2.44
CA TYR A 319 -12.75 -2.56 2.28
C TYR A 319 -13.48 -2.51 0.94
N VAL A 320 -12.80 -2.91 -0.14
CA VAL A 320 -13.37 -2.93 -1.49
C VAL A 320 -14.09 -4.26 -1.76
N ASN A 321 -13.86 -5.28 -0.94
CA ASN A 321 -14.41 -6.62 -1.09
C ASN A 321 -14.10 -7.26 -2.46
N ILE A 322 -12.84 -7.12 -2.91
CA ILE A 322 -12.35 -7.73 -4.15
C ILE A 322 -11.17 -8.66 -3.89
N PRO A 323 -10.98 -9.71 -4.70
CA PRO A 323 -9.80 -10.57 -4.59
C PRO A 323 -8.48 -9.80 -4.62
N TYR A 324 -7.49 -10.25 -3.82
CA TYR A 324 -6.15 -9.65 -3.76
C TYR A 324 -5.47 -9.51 -5.14
N ILE A 325 -5.69 -10.48 -6.02
CA ILE A 325 -5.12 -10.46 -7.37
C ILE A 325 -5.63 -9.29 -8.19
N ASP A 326 -6.86 -8.83 -7.95
CA ASP A 326 -7.44 -7.71 -8.68
C ASP A 326 -6.80 -6.42 -8.18
N VAL A 327 -6.59 -6.26 -6.86
CA VAL A 327 -5.79 -5.16 -6.30
C VAL A 327 -4.39 -5.14 -6.93
N VAL A 328 -3.71 -6.28 -7.01
CA VAL A 328 -2.39 -6.41 -7.66
C VAL A 328 -2.45 -6.02 -9.14
N LYS A 329 -3.45 -6.51 -9.88
CA LYS A 329 -3.65 -6.21 -11.30
C LYS A 329 -3.82 -4.70 -11.51
N HIS A 330 -4.67 -4.06 -10.70
CA HIS A 330 -4.95 -2.63 -10.78
C HIS A 330 -3.73 -1.77 -10.42
N ALA A 331 -2.86 -2.24 -9.51
CA ALA A 331 -1.66 -1.53 -9.11
C ALA A 331 -0.44 -1.75 -10.01
N PHE A 332 -0.38 -2.85 -10.75
CA PHE A 332 0.80 -3.27 -11.50
C PHE A 332 1.25 -2.22 -12.52
N LEU A 333 0.35 -1.79 -13.40
CA LEU A 333 0.69 -0.87 -14.49
C LEU A 333 1.14 0.50 -13.97
N PRO A 334 0.42 1.17 -13.04
CA PRO A 334 0.87 2.42 -12.44
C PRO A 334 2.21 2.30 -11.69
N ALA A 335 2.44 1.20 -10.95
CA ALA A 335 3.68 0.98 -10.23
C ALA A 335 4.89 0.87 -11.17
N VAL A 336 4.78 0.07 -12.24
CA VAL A 336 5.86 -0.10 -13.24
C VAL A 336 6.17 1.24 -13.91
N ILE A 337 5.15 1.99 -14.32
CA ILE A 337 5.33 3.32 -14.92
C ILE A 337 6.05 4.27 -13.95
N SER A 338 5.65 4.28 -12.67
CA SER A 338 6.28 5.13 -11.65
C SER A 338 7.77 4.80 -11.47
N TYR A 339 8.15 3.52 -11.47
CA TYR A 339 9.55 3.11 -11.37
C TYR A 339 10.40 3.44 -12.59
N ILE A 340 9.87 3.22 -13.79
CA ILE A 340 10.60 3.57 -15.02
C ILE A 340 10.82 5.09 -15.06
N ALA A 341 9.82 5.87 -14.66
CA ALA A 341 9.96 7.31 -14.55
C ALA A 341 10.98 7.73 -13.46
N LEU A 342 11.15 6.98 -12.37
CA LEU A 342 12.21 7.23 -11.38
C LEU A 342 13.60 6.96 -11.94
N LEU A 343 13.78 5.81 -12.58
CA LEU A 343 15.03 5.47 -13.27
C LEU A 343 15.40 6.53 -14.30
N TYR A 344 14.40 7.09 -14.98
CA TYR A 344 14.57 8.18 -15.92
C TYR A 344 14.94 9.51 -15.25
N ILE A 345 14.29 9.90 -14.15
CA ILE A 345 14.70 11.10 -13.39
C ILE A 345 16.16 10.98 -12.93
N VAL A 346 16.54 9.82 -12.36
CA VAL A 346 17.93 9.55 -11.97
C VAL A 346 18.87 9.65 -13.16
N HIS A 347 18.45 9.18 -14.33
CA HIS A 347 19.21 9.34 -15.56
C HIS A 347 19.39 10.81 -15.97
N LEU A 348 18.31 11.61 -15.96
CA LEU A 348 18.37 13.04 -16.27
C LEU A 348 19.25 13.80 -15.28
N GLU A 349 19.18 13.48 -13.99
CA GLU A 349 20.07 14.07 -12.97
C GLU A 349 21.55 13.71 -13.22
N SER A 350 21.81 12.46 -13.59
CA SER A 350 23.16 12.01 -13.94
C SER A 350 23.71 12.74 -15.19
N LEU A 351 22.84 13.05 -16.17
CA LEU A 351 23.20 13.86 -17.33
C LEU A 351 23.50 15.31 -16.95
N LYS A 352 22.65 15.93 -16.12
CA LYS A 352 22.85 17.30 -15.63
C LYS A 352 24.18 17.47 -14.90
N MET A 353 24.61 16.45 -14.15
CA MET A 353 25.87 16.43 -13.40
C MET A 353 27.06 15.87 -14.19
N GLY A 354 26.85 15.30 -15.38
CA GLY A 354 27.91 14.69 -16.19
C GLY A 354 28.59 13.48 -15.55
N LEU A 355 27.84 12.70 -14.76
CA LEU A 355 28.38 11.54 -14.03
C LEU A 355 28.74 10.39 -14.98
N LYS A 356 29.63 9.50 -14.53
CA LYS A 356 29.98 8.24 -15.21
C LYS A 356 29.46 7.04 -14.41
N GLY A 357 29.45 5.87 -15.04
CA GLY A 357 29.15 4.60 -14.37
C GLY A 357 30.37 4.03 -13.67
N LEU A 358 30.16 2.97 -12.90
CA LEU A 358 31.25 2.19 -12.30
C LEU A 358 32.03 1.42 -13.37
N ASP A 359 33.32 1.22 -13.12
CA ASP A 359 34.13 0.32 -13.92
C ASP A 359 33.59 -1.11 -13.79
N LYS A 360 33.39 -1.80 -14.91
CA LYS A 360 32.85 -3.16 -14.94
C LYS A 360 33.84 -4.13 -15.58
N PRO A 361 34.30 -5.17 -14.86
CA PRO A 361 35.15 -6.19 -15.45
C PRO A 361 34.34 -7.10 -16.38
N GLY A 362 34.61 -7.05 -17.69
CA GLY A 362 34.00 -7.90 -18.72
C GLY A 362 33.11 -7.14 -19.70
N ARG A 363 32.18 -7.85 -20.36
CA ARG A 363 31.36 -7.27 -21.43
C ARG A 363 30.34 -6.26 -20.88
N HIS A 364 30.35 -5.05 -21.43
CA HIS A 364 29.29 -4.08 -21.20
C HIS A 364 27.98 -4.60 -21.81
N ILE A 365 26.94 -4.69 -20.99
CA ILE A 365 25.61 -5.12 -21.40
C ILE A 365 24.83 -3.86 -21.75
N GLY A 366 24.33 -3.76 -22.98
CA GLY A 366 23.51 -2.63 -23.41
C GLY A 366 22.15 -2.60 -22.71
N ILE A 367 21.50 -1.43 -22.66
CA ILE A 367 20.19 -1.22 -22.02
C ILE A 367 19.14 -2.19 -22.57
N ALA A 368 19.14 -2.46 -23.89
CA ALA A 368 18.24 -3.42 -24.51
C ALA A 368 18.40 -4.84 -23.92
N MET A 369 19.63 -5.29 -23.67
CA MET A 369 19.87 -6.60 -23.06
C MET A 369 19.52 -6.61 -21.56
N ILE A 370 19.67 -5.50 -20.84
CA ILE A 370 19.19 -5.37 -19.46
C ILE A 370 17.66 -5.47 -19.43
N LEU A 371 16.97 -4.81 -20.37
CA LEU A 371 15.53 -4.86 -20.51
C LEU A 371 15.07 -6.27 -20.90
N ILE A 372 15.77 -6.93 -21.82
CA ILE A 372 15.52 -8.34 -22.16
C ILE A 372 15.77 -9.23 -20.95
N LEU A 373 16.83 -9.04 -20.18
CA LEU A 373 17.10 -9.83 -18.97
C LEU A 373 15.99 -9.65 -17.93
N PHE A 374 15.54 -8.41 -17.72
CA PHE A 374 14.43 -8.09 -16.82
C PHE A 374 13.11 -8.73 -17.30
N LEU A 375 12.75 -8.54 -18.57
CA LEU A 375 11.55 -9.12 -19.18
C LEU A 375 11.61 -10.66 -19.21
N SER A 376 12.79 -11.21 -19.47
CA SER A 376 13.06 -12.65 -19.43
C SER A 376 13.00 -13.20 -18.02
N GLY A 377 13.19 -12.39 -16.99
CA GLY A 377 12.97 -12.78 -15.59
C GLY A 377 11.50 -13.04 -15.30
N PHE A 378 10.59 -12.19 -15.79
CA PHE A 378 9.14 -12.44 -15.73
C PHE A 378 8.71 -13.61 -16.61
N LEU A 379 9.27 -13.71 -17.83
CA LEU A 379 9.03 -14.85 -18.70
C LEU A 379 9.55 -16.15 -18.07
N PHE A 380 10.70 -16.11 -17.41
CA PHE A 380 11.26 -17.24 -16.66
C PHE A 380 10.37 -17.62 -15.48
N LEU A 381 9.85 -16.64 -14.74
CA LEU A 381 8.85 -16.89 -13.69
C LEU A 381 7.61 -17.57 -14.28
N GLY A 382 7.11 -17.07 -15.41
CA GLY A 382 5.99 -17.66 -16.16
C GLY A 382 6.29 -19.06 -16.70
N VAL A 383 7.50 -19.32 -17.19
CA VAL A 383 7.93 -20.63 -17.67
C VAL A 383 8.10 -21.60 -16.50
N CYS A 384 8.72 -21.18 -15.40
CA CYS A 384 8.77 -21.94 -14.14
C CYS A 384 7.35 -22.28 -13.69
N THR A 385 6.42 -21.35 -13.85
CA THR A 385 5.00 -21.57 -13.58
C THR A 385 4.45 -22.68 -14.49
N PHE A 386 4.58 -22.58 -15.82
CA PHE A 386 4.10 -23.61 -16.74
C PHE A 386 4.76 -24.98 -16.53
N ILE A 387 6.06 -25.01 -16.21
CA ILE A 387 6.79 -26.24 -15.88
C ILE A 387 6.23 -26.84 -14.59
N MET A 388 5.97 -26.04 -13.56
CA MET A 388 5.39 -26.52 -12.30
C MET A 388 3.95 -27.04 -12.50
N VAL A 389 3.13 -26.37 -13.33
CA VAL A 389 1.82 -26.89 -13.75
C VAL A 389 1.99 -28.22 -14.46
N GLY A 390 2.84 -28.30 -15.47
CA GLY A 390 3.04 -29.51 -16.27
C GLY A 390 3.57 -30.69 -15.46
N ILE A 391 4.57 -30.47 -14.59
CA ILE A 391 5.08 -31.47 -13.65
C ILE A 391 3.95 -31.95 -12.74
N ARG A 392 3.12 -31.04 -12.20
CA ARG A 392 1.99 -31.43 -11.36
C ARG A 392 0.96 -32.23 -12.14
N THR A 393 0.58 -31.83 -13.35
CA THR A 393 -0.39 -32.55 -14.18
C THR A 393 0.09 -33.97 -14.48
N VAL A 394 1.38 -34.15 -14.80
CA VAL A 394 1.99 -35.46 -15.06
C VAL A 394 2.06 -36.32 -13.79
N LEU A 395 2.32 -35.71 -12.63
CA LEU A 395 2.41 -36.41 -11.36
C LEU A 395 1.05 -36.65 -10.69
N ASN A 396 -0.02 -35.98 -11.12
CA ASN A 396 -1.38 -36.09 -10.55
C ASN A 396 -1.95 -37.53 -10.48
N PRO A 397 -1.67 -38.44 -11.44
CA PRO A 397 -2.13 -39.83 -11.35
C PRO A 397 -1.38 -40.67 -10.30
N VAL A 398 -0.18 -40.24 -9.90
CA VAL A 398 0.71 -40.97 -8.96
C VAL A 398 0.68 -40.33 -7.57
N MET A 399 0.48 -39.03 -7.52
CA MET A 399 0.46 -38.20 -6.32
C MET A 399 -0.97 -37.65 -6.18
N THR A 400 -1.72 -38.15 -5.19
CA THR A 400 -3.06 -37.66 -4.80
C THR A 400 -3.05 -36.14 -4.53
N GLU A 401 -4.19 -35.52 -4.18
CA GLU A 401 -4.36 -34.08 -3.79
C GLU A 401 -3.47 -33.55 -2.64
N SER A 402 -2.48 -34.33 -2.24
CA SER A 402 -1.47 -34.06 -1.24
C SER A 402 -0.51 -32.93 -1.63
N VAL A 403 -0.46 -31.90 -0.79
CA VAL A 403 0.51 -30.79 -0.82
C VAL A 403 1.97 -31.27 -0.78
N TYR A 404 2.23 -32.48 -0.30
CA TYR A 404 3.58 -33.03 -0.12
C TYR A 404 4.36 -33.18 -1.43
N ALA A 405 3.71 -33.42 -2.57
CA ALA A 405 4.38 -33.55 -3.86
C ALA A 405 4.98 -32.21 -4.34
N SER A 406 4.21 -31.12 -4.24
CA SER A 406 4.68 -29.76 -4.53
C SER A 406 5.84 -29.36 -3.61
N VAL A 407 5.74 -29.71 -2.33
CA VAL A 407 6.83 -29.47 -1.34
C VAL A 407 8.10 -30.23 -1.73
N ALA A 408 7.99 -31.49 -2.16
CA ALA A 408 9.13 -32.29 -2.59
C ALA A 408 9.83 -31.71 -3.84
N ILE A 409 9.07 -31.26 -4.84
CA ILE A 409 9.62 -30.61 -6.04
C ILE A 409 10.40 -29.34 -5.67
N VAL A 410 9.79 -28.49 -4.85
CA VAL A 410 10.43 -27.25 -4.38
C VAL A 410 11.67 -27.57 -3.55
N ALA A 411 11.65 -28.62 -2.71
CA ALA A 411 12.81 -29.04 -1.93
C ALA A 411 13.97 -29.51 -2.83
N VAL A 412 13.69 -30.29 -3.88
CA VAL A 412 14.71 -30.71 -4.86
C VAL A 412 15.27 -29.50 -5.60
N LEU A 413 14.41 -28.59 -6.06
CA LEU A 413 14.83 -27.35 -6.73
C LEU A 413 15.71 -26.49 -5.81
N TYR A 414 15.34 -26.37 -4.54
CA TYR A 414 16.12 -25.65 -3.54
C TYR A 414 17.52 -26.25 -3.36
N VAL A 415 17.61 -27.56 -3.13
CA VAL A 415 18.90 -28.25 -2.97
C VAL A 415 19.77 -28.09 -4.22
N LEU A 416 19.18 -28.21 -5.41
CA LEU A 416 19.88 -28.00 -6.68
C LEU A 416 20.41 -26.57 -6.80
N LEU A 417 19.60 -25.56 -6.49
CA LEU A 417 20.02 -24.15 -6.55
C LEU A 417 21.12 -23.85 -5.53
N VAL A 418 21.06 -24.40 -4.33
CA VAL A 418 22.13 -24.28 -3.34
C VAL A 418 23.41 -24.98 -3.80
N TRP A 419 23.29 -26.15 -4.41
CA TRP A 419 24.43 -26.86 -5.00
C TRP A 419 25.08 -26.07 -6.13
N VAL A 420 24.30 -25.49 -7.04
CA VAL A 420 24.84 -24.60 -8.08
C VAL A 420 25.49 -23.36 -7.45
N ALA A 421 24.82 -22.72 -6.48
CA ALA A 421 25.33 -21.54 -5.79
C ALA A 421 26.64 -21.81 -5.01
N SER A 422 26.86 -23.05 -4.55
CA SER A 422 28.08 -23.44 -3.84
C SER A 422 29.34 -23.35 -4.71
N ARG A 423 29.18 -23.42 -6.04
CA ARG A 423 30.27 -23.32 -7.03
C ARG A 423 30.76 -21.89 -7.27
N TYR A 424 30.03 -20.90 -6.75
CA TYR A 424 30.37 -19.49 -6.87
C TYR A 424 30.79 -18.91 -5.50
N PRO A 425 31.56 -17.82 -5.48
CA PRO A 425 31.90 -17.10 -4.25
C PRO A 425 30.64 -16.66 -3.49
N ASP A 426 30.77 -16.54 -2.18
CA ASP A 426 29.70 -15.96 -1.37
C ASP A 426 29.57 -14.46 -1.63
N ILE A 427 28.36 -13.98 -1.41
CA ILE A 427 28.01 -12.59 -1.66
C ILE A 427 28.26 -11.84 -0.36
N GLU A 428 29.43 -11.22 -0.29
CA GLU A 428 29.87 -10.45 0.87
C GLU A 428 29.09 -9.14 0.98
N MET A 429 28.90 -8.68 2.20
CA MET A 429 28.38 -7.33 2.46
C MET A 429 29.47 -6.32 2.08
N ASP A 430 29.10 -5.27 1.35
CA ASP A 430 30.07 -4.22 1.01
C ASP A 430 30.45 -3.44 2.26
N ASP A 431 31.75 -3.15 2.40
CA ASP A 431 32.25 -2.18 3.36
C ASP A 431 31.89 -0.76 2.87
N PRO A 432 31.04 -0.02 3.61
CA PRO A 432 30.64 1.34 3.27
C PRO A 432 31.79 2.35 3.23
N ASP A 433 33.00 1.97 3.65
CA ASP A 433 34.22 2.78 3.70
C ASP A 433 35.33 2.32 2.74
N ALA A 434 35.17 1.18 2.05
CA ALA A 434 36.15 0.67 1.06
C ALA A 434 36.25 1.52 -0.23
N PRO A 435 37.39 1.55 -0.98
CA PRO A 435 37.51 2.30 -2.24
C PRO A 435 36.43 1.90 -3.27
N VAL A 436 36.10 2.82 -4.20
CA VAL A 436 34.97 2.68 -5.15
C VAL A 436 34.99 1.28 -5.79
N PRO A 437 34.04 0.40 -5.43
CA PRO A 437 34.08 -0.97 -5.91
C PRO A 437 33.74 -0.99 -7.40
N ALA A 438 34.48 -1.80 -8.15
CA ALA A 438 34.08 -2.17 -9.50
C ALA A 438 32.72 -2.89 -9.44
N ALA A 439 31.87 -2.69 -10.44
CA ALA A 439 30.58 -3.36 -10.48
C ALA A 439 30.77 -4.89 -10.47
N PRO A 440 30.07 -5.63 -9.60
CA PRO A 440 30.23 -7.08 -9.53
C PRO A 440 29.77 -7.76 -10.82
N ARG A 441 30.31 -8.96 -11.08
CA ARG A 441 29.95 -9.74 -12.27
C ARG A 441 28.53 -10.30 -12.09
N LEU A 442 27.70 -10.15 -13.12
CA LEU A 442 26.28 -10.53 -13.07
C LEU A 442 26.05 -12.02 -12.79
N THR A 443 26.68 -12.91 -13.54
CA THR A 443 26.40 -14.35 -13.45
C THR A 443 26.74 -14.94 -12.07
N PRO A 444 27.94 -14.70 -11.48
CA PRO A 444 28.24 -15.17 -10.13
C PRO A 444 27.30 -14.61 -9.06
N THR A 445 26.94 -13.33 -9.17
CA THR A 445 26.06 -12.66 -8.19
C THR A 445 24.62 -13.16 -8.29
N LEU A 446 24.07 -13.28 -9.49
CA LEU A 446 22.71 -13.77 -9.71
C LEU A 446 22.56 -15.21 -9.23
N ILE A 447 23.47 -16.10 -9.64
CA ILE A 447 23.39 -17.53 -9.31
C ILE A 447 23.74 -17.79 -7.85
N GLY A 448 24.67 -17.03 -7.26
CA GLY A 448 25.16 -17.22 -5.90
C GLY A 448 24.11 -17.07 -4.80
N GLY A 449 22.96 -16.43 -5.09
CA GLY A 449 21.83 -16.26 -4.17
C GLY A 449 20.46 -16.57 -4.78
N ALA A 450 20.38 -17.20 -5.96
CA ALA A 450 19.12 -17.47 -6.66
C ALA A 450 18.09 -18.26 -5.83
N TYR A 451 18.53 -19.05 -4.86
CA TYR A 451 17.65 -19.78 -3.94
C TYR A 451 16.79 -18.85 -3.05
N PHE A 452 17.21 -17.59 -2.81
CA PHE A 452 16.39 -16.60 -2.09
C PHE A 452 15.14 -16.16 -2.88
N ALA A 453 15.08 -16.40 -4.19
CA ALA A 453 13.90 -16.13 -4.99
C ALA A 453 12.81 -17.20 -4.83
N ILE A 454 13.11 -18.39 -4.29
CA ILE A 454 12.16 -19.50 -4.17
C ILE A 454 10.94 -19.12 -3.31
N PRO A 455 11.09 -18.57 -2.09
CA PRO A 455 9.92 -18.21 -1.28
C PRO A 455 9.05 -17.12 -1.93
N ILE A 456 9.67 -16.19 -2.68
CA ILE A 456 8.95 -15.16 -3.42
C ILE A 456 8.17 -15.78 -4.59
N PHE A 457 8.78 -16.73 -5.30
CA PHE A 457 8.08 -17.50 -6.32
C PHE A 457 6.88 -18.25 -5.72
N ILE A 458 7.04 -18.91 -4.58
CA ILE A 458 5.95 -19.61 -3.87
C ILE A 458 4.84 -18.63 -3.48
N LEU A 459 5.21 -17.47 -2.95
CA LEU A 459 4.27 -16.42 -2.58
C LEU A 459 3.44 -15.96 -3.79
N ILE A 460 4.12 -15.59 -4.88
CA ILE A 460 3.50 -15.14 -6.13
C ILE A 460 2.65 -16.24 -6.76
N TRP A 461 3.18 -17.47 -6.81
CA TRP A 461 2.50 -18.62 -7.37
C TRP A 461 1.18 -18.90 -6.64
N ASN A 462 1.21 -18.99 -5.31
CA ASN A 462 0.04 -19.30 -4.50
C ASN A 462 -1.05 -18.21 -4.60
N LEU A 463 -0.65 -16.95 -4.83
CA LEU A 463 -1.55 -15.81 -4.99
C LEU A 463 -2.13 -15.67 -6.39
N MET A 464 -1.30 -15.85 -7.44
CA MET A 464 -1.66 -15.47 -8.80
C MET A 464 -2.19 -16.64 -9.63
N VAL A 465 -1.66 -17.85 -9.43
CA VAL A 465 -1.89 -18.97 -10.34
C VAL A 465 -3.21 -19.66 -9.98
N ARG A 466 -4.13 -19.68 -10.95
CA ARG A 466 -5.38 -20.44 -10.92
C ARG A 466 -5.37 -21.41 -12.10
N THR A 467 -5.74 -22.66 -11.85
CA THR A 467 -5.92 -23.69 -12.89
C THR A 467 -7.24 -24.41 -12.65
N GLU A 468 -7.75 -25.17 -13.63
CA GLU A 468 -9.03 -25.90 -13.48
C GLU A 468 -9.05 -26.85 -12.27
N SER A 469 -7.89 -27.39 -11.89
CA SER A 469 -7.71 -28.29 -10.75
C SER A 469 -7.15 -27.61 -9.49
N LEU A 470 -7.02 -26.28 -9.46
CA LEU A 470 -6.21 -25.56 -8.49
C LEU A 470 -6.76 -24.16 -8.21
N GLU A 471 -7.37 -24.02 -7.04
CA GLU A 471 -7.77 -22.73 -6.52
C GLU A 471 -6.56 -21.95 -6.00
N ARG A 472 -6.67 -20.62 -6.07
CA ARG A 472 -5.69 -19.70 -5.47
C ARG A 472 -5.75 -19.84 -3.96
N LEU A 473 -4.61 -19.75 -3.29
CA LEU A 473 -4.61 -19.69 -1.83
C LEU A 473 -4.95 -18.28 -1.36
N SER A 474 -5.52 -18.17 -0.16
CA SER A 474 -5.71 -16.87 0.49
C SER A 474 -4.35 -16.18 0.72
N PRO A 475 -4.32 -14.85 0.85
CA PRO A 475 -3.08 -14.13 1.13
C PRO A 475 -2.37 -14.60 2.40
N ALA A 476 -3.12 -14.88 3.47
CA ALA A 476 -2.60 -15.43 4.71
C ALA A 476 -1.86 -16.76 4.50
N LEU A 477 -2.50 -17.70 3.79
CA LEU A 477 -1.92 -19.03 3.54
C LEU A 477 -0.70 -18.95 2.61
N SER A 478 -0.74 -18.05 1.63
CA SER A 478 0.39 -17.81 0.72
C SER A 478 1.62 -17.30 1.47
N ALA A 479 1.42 -16.32 2.36
CA ALA A 479 2.47 -15.79 3.23
C ALA A 479 2.98 -16.83 4.22
N PHE A 480 2.09 -17.64 4.79
CA PHE A 480 2.47 -18.74 5.67
C PHE A 480 3.45 -19.69 4.97
N TRP A 481 3.10 -20.22 3.80
CA TRP A 481 3.97 -21.13 3.06
C TRP A 481 5.29 -20.48 2.65
N ALA A 482 5.26 -19.24 2.15
CA ALA A 482 6.48 -18.49 1.85
C ALA A 482 7.38 -18.34 3.09
N THR A 483 6.79 -18.04 4.25
CA THR A 483 7.51 -17.93 5.53
C THR A 483 8.12 -19.27 5.94
N ILE A 484 7.38 -20.38 5.84
CA ILE A 484 7.91 -21.73 6.17
C ILE A 484 9.10 -22.08 5.29
N PHE A 485 9.00 -21.87 3.97
CA PHE A 485 10.13 -22.11 3.07
C PHE A 485 11.30 -21.18 3.36
N MET A 486 11.04 -19.92 3.71
CA MET A 486 12.09 -18.99 4.10
C MET A 486 12.78 -19.41 5.40
N ILE A 487 12.05 -19.96 6.38
CA ILE A 487 12.63 -20.54 7.60
C ILE A 487 13.55 -21.71 7.25
N ILE A 488 13.12 -22.61 6.36
CA ILE A 488 13.94 -23.74 5.89
C ILE A 488 15.22 -23.20 5.26
N ILE A 489 15.14 -22.21 4.37
CA ILE A 489 16.31 -21.61 3.72
C ILE A 489 17.22 -20.95 4.75
N ALA A 490 16.71 -20.12 5.66
CA ALA A 490 17.50 -19.41 6.66
C ALA A 490 18.35 -20.37 7.51
N VAL A 491 17.77 -21.49 7.94
CA VAL A 491 18.45 -22.49 8.76
C VAL A 491 19.42 -23.37 7.95
N THR A 492 19.10 -23.68 6.68
CA THR A 492 19.81 -24.75 5.93
C THR A 492 20.78 -24.26 4.84
N HIS A 493 20.65 -23.05 4.30
CA HIS A 493 21.44 -22.66 3.12
C HIS A 493 22.96 -22.61 3.40
N ARG A 494 23.38 -22.01 4.53
CA ARG A 494 24.80 -21.97 4.93
C ARG A 494 25.40 -23.35 5.16
N PRO A 495 24.80 -24.25 5.99
CA PRO A 495 25.37 -25.58 6.20
C PRO A 495 25.36 -26.44 4.93
N LEU A 496 24.34 -26.31 4.07
CA LEU A 496 24.32 -27.02 2.78
C LEU A 496 25.42 -26.53 1.82
N LYS A 497 25.65 -25.21 1.71
CA LYS A 497 26.78 -24.69 0.92
C LYS A 497 28.13 -25.16 1.46
N ALA A 498 28.29 -25.16 2.78
CA ALA A 498 29.51 -25.67 3.41
C ALA A 498 29.73 -27.16 3.12
N LEU A 499 28.67 -27.97 3.20
CA LEU A 499 28.69 -29.39 2.87
C LEU A 499 29.14 -29.61 1.42
N PHE A 500 28.53 -28.91 0.46
CA PHE A 500 28.90 -29.04 -0.96
C PHE A 500 30.30 -28.54 -1.30
N ARG A 501 30.85 -27.64 -0.48
CA ARG A 501 32.24 -27.16 -0.60
C ARG A 501 33.25 -28.02 0.18
N GLY A 502 32.81 -29.07 0.88
CA GLY A 502 33.68 -29.89 1.73
C GLY A 502 34.23 -29.14 2.96
N GLN A 503 33.52 -28.13 3.44
CA GLN A 503 33.88 -27.30 4.60
C GLN A 503 33.13 -27.76 5.87
N GLY A 504 33.59 -27.32 7.04
CA GLY A 504 32.92 -27.61 8.32
C GLY A 504 31.51 -27.02 8.40
N THR A 505 30.50 -27.87 8.63
CA THR A 505 29.07 -27.48 8.61
C THR A 505 28.55 -26.95 9.93
N ALA A 506 29.14 -27.35 11.06
CA ALA A 506 28.62 -27.05 12.40
C ALA A 506 28.54 -25.54 12.69
N ALA A 507 29.62 -24.80 12.41
CA ALA A 507 29.65 -23.34 12.61
C ALA A 507 28.62 -22.62 11.74
N GLN A 508 28.42 -23.10 10.51
CA GLN A 508 27.46 -22.53 9.57
C GLN A 508 26.01 -22.85 9.95
N ALA A 509 25.73 -24.02 10.51
CA ALA A 509 24.42 -24.37 11.06
C ALA A 509 24.05 -23.49 12.26
N VAL A 510 25.02 -23.23 13.17
CA VAL A 510 24.82 -22.30 14.29
C VAL A 510 24.55 -20.88 13.78
N GLN A 511 25.26 -20.44 12.74
CA GLN A 511 24.99 -19.13 12.15
C GLN A 511 23.61 -19.06 11.50
N GLY A 512 23.20 -20.07 10.72
CA GLY A 512 21.86 -20.12 10.12
C GLY A 512 20.74 -20.12 11.16
N TRP A 513 20.92 -20.84 12.28
CA TRP A 513 19.99 -20.79 13.41
C TRP A 513 19.93 -19.41 14.07
N ARG A 514 21.07 -18.74 14.25
CA ARG A 514 21.11 -17.37 14.77
C ARG A 514 20.41 -16.40 13.83
N ASP A 515 20.64 -16.49 12.53
CA ASP A 515 19.99 -15.65 11.51
C ASP A 515 18.46 -15.85 11.56
N PHE A 516 17.98 -17.10 11.69
CA PHE A 516 16.57 -17.42 11.87
C PHE A 516 15.98 -16.79 13.15
N VAL A 517 16.63 -16.98 14.31
CA VAL A 517 16.16 -16.41 15.58
C VAL A 517 16.15 -14.88 15.53
N GLN A 518 17.17 -14.25 14.93
CA GLN A 518 17.20 -12.80 14.71
C GLN A 518 16.10 -12.35 13.75
N GLY A 519 15.76 -13.16 12.75
CA GLY A 519 14.61 -12.93 11.86
C GLY A 519 13.28 -12.91 12.62
N LEU A 520 13.05 -13.86 13.54
CA LEU A 520 11.88 -13.85 14.43
C LEU A 520 11.81 -12.58 15.29
N ILE A 521 12.94 -12.19 15.88
CA ILE A 521 13.01 -10.99 16.72
C ILE A 521 12.72 -9.74 15.89
N LEU A 522 13.35 -9.61 14.73
CA LEU A 522 13.17 -8.46 13.84
C LEU A 522 11.72 -8.39 13.32
N GLY A 523 11.13 -9.52 12.94
CA GLY A 523 9.73 -9.58 12.48
C GLY A 523 8.76 -9.07 13.55
N ALA A 524 8.89 -9.54 14.79
CA ALA A 524 8.08 -9.05 15.89
C ALA A 524 8.33 -7.58 16.22
N ARG A 525 9.58 -7.10 16.15
CA ARG A 525 9.91 -5.69 16.42
C ARG A 525 9.30 -4.76 15.37
N ASN A 526 9.44 -5.08 14.09
CA ASN A 526 8.83 -4.35 12.99
C ASN A 526 7.29 -4.33 13.07
N MET A 527 6.70 -5.31 13.77
CA MET A 527 5.26 -5.37 13.99
C MET A 527 4.75 -4.49 15.15
N ILE A 528 5.60 -4.10 16.10
CA ILE A 528 5.16 -3.39 17.32
C ILE A 528 4.36 -2.14 16.96
N GLY A 529 4.95 -1.28 16.12
CA GLY A 529 4.32 -0.04 15.66
C GLY A 529 3.02 -0.34 14.91
N ILE A 530 3.06 -1.22 13.90
CA ILE A 530 1.88 -1.58 13.09
C ILE A 530 0.73 -2.14 13.95
N GLY A 531 1.04 -2.96 14.96
CA GLY A 531 0.05 -3.59 15.83
C GLY A 531 -0.70 -2.59 16.72
N VAL A 532 -0.01 -1.62 17.32
CA VAL A 532 -0.68 -0.57 18.10
C VAL A 532 -1.32 0.50 17.19
N ALA A 533 -0.75 0.76 16.02
CA ALA A 533 -1.31 1.70 15.05
C ALA A 533 -2.66 1.23 14.51
N THR A 534 -2.78 -0.05 14.18
CA THR A 534 -4.04 -0.65 13.68
C THR A 534 -5.13 -0.64 14.75
N GLY A 535 -4.77 -0.87 16.02
CA GLY A 535 -5.68 -0.67 17.15
C GLY A 535 -6.15 0.78 17.30
N ALA A 536 -5.23 1.75 17.22
CA ALA A 536 -5.57 3.18 17.30
C ALA A 536 -6.39 3.66 16.10
N ALA A 537 -6.10 3.16 14.91
CA ALA A 537 -6.89 3.43 13.71
C ALA A 537 -8.31 2.85 13.84
N GLY A 538 -8.47 1.74 14.57
CA GLY A 538 -9.79 1.23 14.96
C GLY A 538 -10.60 2.20 15.83
N ILE A 539 -9.97 3.09 16.60
CA ILE A 539 -10.67 4.17 17.30
C ILE A 539 -11.28 5.15 16.28
N ILE A 540 -10.52 5.48 15.22
CA ILE A 540 -10.95 6.42 14.19
C ILE A 540 -12.10 5.81 13.38
N VAL A 541 -11.95 4.58 12.90
CA VAL A 541 -13.01 3.85 12.19
C VAL A 541 -14.25 3.67 13.06
N GLY A 542 -14.08 3.28 14.34
CA GLY A 542 -15.19 3.17 15.28
C GLY A 542 -15.90 4.50 15.50
N THR A 543 -15.18 5.63 15.60
CA THR A 543 -15.84 6.94 15.68
C THR A 543 -16.62 7.24 14.41
N ILE A 544 -16.03 7.01 13.23
CA ILE A 544 -16.72 7.27 11.96
C ILE A 544 -18.01 6.45 11.86
N SER A 545 -17.95 5.17 12.25
CA SER A 545 -19.11 4.28 12.29
C SER A 545 -20.16 4.73 13.30
N LEU A 546 -19.74 5.27 14.45
CA LEU A 546 -20.65 5.71 15.51
C LEU A 546 -21.31 7.06 15.21
N THR A 547 -20.61 7.97 14.52
CA THR A 547 -20.98 9.38 14.42
C THR A 547 -21.21 9.91 13.01
N GLY A 548 -20.92 9.16 11.96
CA GLY A 548 -20.97 9.69 10.59
C GLY A 548 -19.94 10.78 10.28
N ALA A 549 -18.81 10.85 11.02
CA ALA A 549 -17.87 11.99 10.93
C ALA A 549 -17.34 12.28 9.51
N HIS A 550 -17.31 11.29 8.63
CA HIS A 550 -16.90 11.45 7.24
C HIS A 550 -17.83 12.39 6.45
N GLN A 551 -19.13 12.46 6.79
CA GLN A 551 -20.11 13.36 6.17
C GLN A 551 -19.77 14.83 6.43
N VAL A 552 -19.31 15.16 7.65
CA VAL A 552 -18.88 16.53 8.01
C VAL A 552 -17.71 16.98 7.12
N ILE A 553 -16.71 16.12 6.96
CA ILE A 553 -15.57 16.43 6.09
C ILE A 553 -16.01 16.50 4.62
N GLY A 554 -16.92 15.62 4.22
CA GLY A 554 -17.55 15.63 2.89
C GLY A 554 -18.19 16.98 2.56
N GLN A 555 -19.06 17.49 3.44
CA GLN A 555 -19.74 18.76 3.24
C GLN A 555 -18.76 19.94 3.18
N VAL A 556 -17.72 19.96 4.02
CA VAL A 556 -16.69 21.02 3.93
C VAL A 556 -15.99 20.99 2.56
N ILE A 557 -15.65 19.81 2.07
CA ILE A 557 -15.00 19.66 0.77
C ILE A 557 -15.97 20.04 -0.35
N GLU A 558 -17.23 19.64 -0.26
CA GLU A 558 -18.28 19.99 -1.23
C GLU A 558 -18.42 21.50 -1.36
N VAL A 559 -18.63 22.21 -0.23
CA VAL A 559 -18.78 23.67 -0.20
C VAL A 559 -17.56 24.39 -0.77
N ILE A 560 -16.35 23.96 -0.40
CA ILE A 560 -15.11 24.58 -0.91
C ILE A 560 -14.91 24.25 -2.40
N SER A 561 -15.28 23.04 -2.83
CA SER A 561 -15.15 22.62 -4.22
C SER A 561 -16.16 23.30 -5.15
N GLY A 562 -17.31 23.75 -4.63
CA GLY A 562 -18.38 24.37 -5.41
C GLY A 562 -18.88 23.47 -6.54
N GLY A 563 -18.92 22.15 -6.31
CA GLY A 563 -19.26 21.15 -7.33
C GLY A 563 -18.14 20.86 -8.34
N ASN A 564 -16.98 21.53 -8.26
CA ASN A 564 -15.86 21.26 -9.16
C ASN A 564 -15.09 20.01 -8.71
N LEU A 565 -15.29 18.93 -9.46
CA LEU A 565 -14.66 17.62 -9.26
C LEU A 565 -13.12 17.68 -9.18
N MET A 566 -12.45 18.53 -9.96
CA MET A 566 -10.98 18.63 -9.92
C MET A 566 -10.51 19.32 -8.63
N ILE A 567 -11.24 20.34 -8.16
CA ILE A 567 -10.96 20.99 -6.87
C ILE A 567 -11.21 19.99 -5.73
N LEU A 568 -12.30 19.23 -5.79
CA LEU A 568 -12.59 18.16 -4.83
C LEU A 568 -11.44 17.16 -4.73
N LEU A 569 -10.99 16.60 -5.85
CA LEU A 569 -9.89 15.62 -5.84
C LEU A 569 -8.58 16.23 -5.33
N PHE A 570 -8.31 17.50 -5.66
CA PHE A 570 -7.15 18.22 -5.15
C PHE A 570 -7.22 18.45 -3.63
N LEU A 571 -8.37 18.86 -3.11
CA LEU A 571 -8.59 19.02 -1.67
C LEU A 571 -8.43 17.68 -0.93
N VAL A 572 -9.03 16.61 -1.46
CA VAL A 572 -8.88 15.27 -0.89
C VAL A 572 -7.42 14.81 -0.92
N ALA A 573 -6.68 15.08 -2.00
CA ALA A 573 -5.25 14.77 -2.08
C ALA A 573 -4.44 15.52 -1.01
N VAL A 574 -4.68 16.83 -0.83
CA VAL A 574 -4.00 17.63 0.19
C VAL A 574 -4.35 17.16 1.60
N LEU A 575 -5.63 16.90 1.89
CA LEU A 575 -6.06 16.40 3.19
C LEU A 575 -5.50 15.00 3.46
N SER A 576 -5.42 14.14 2.46
CA SER A 576 -4.79 12.82 2.56
C SER A 576 -3.31 12.92 2.95
N LEU A 577 -2.57 13.85 2.33
CA LEU A 577 -1.17 14.12 2.71
C LEU A 577 -1.07 14.65 4.15
N ILE A 578 -1.95 15.57 4.55
CA ILE A 578 -1.94 16.16 5.89
C ILE A 578 -2.26 15.12 6.96
N LEU A 579 -3.32 14.33 6.76
CA LEU A 579 -3.73 13.28 7.68
C LEU A 579 -2.71 12.16 7.77
N GLY A 580 -2.01 11.86 6.67
CA GLY A 580 -1.00 10.81 6.61
C GLY A 580 0.36 11.17 7.19
N MET A 581 0.68 12.46 7.32
CA MET A 581 2.01 12.91 7.74
C MET A 581 2.40 12.36 9.13
N GLY A 582 3.52 11.64 9.16
CA GLY A 582 4.08 11.09 10.39
C GLY A 582 3.39 9.83 10.92
N LEU A 583 2.52 9.23 10.12
CA LEU A 583 1.91 7.93 10.41
C LEU A 583 2.61 6.83 9.59
N PRO A 584 2.81 5.62 10.12
CA PRO A 584 3.20 4.48 9.29
C PRO A 584 2.17 4.23 8.20
N THR A 585 2.61 3.82 7.01
CA THR A 585 1.77 3.62 5.81
C THR A 585 0.47 2.87 6.08
N THR A 586 0.52 1.80 6.88
CA THR A 586 -0.67 1.00 7.22
C THR A 586 -1.70 1.84 7.96
N ALA A 587 -1.27 2.56 8.99
CA ALA A 587 -2.14 3.38 9.82
C ALA A 587 -2.65 4.58 9.04
N ASN A 588 -1.74 5.21 8.29
CA ASN A 588 -2.06 6.27 7.35
C ASN A 588 -3.18 5.84 6.40
N TYR A 589 -3.01 4.72 5.70
CA TYR A 589 -4.03 4.21 4.78
C TYR A 589 -5.37 3.97 5.49
N ILE A 590 -5.40 3.37 6.68
CA ILE A 590 -6.67 3.17 7.41
C ILE A 590 -7.37 4.51 7.71
N VAL A 591 -6.62 5.49 8.21
CA VAL A 591 -7.17 6.82 8.56
C VAL A 591 -7.67 7.53 7.31
N VAL A 592 -6.84 7.58 6.28
CA VAL A 592 -7.17 8.30 5.04
C VAL A 592 -8.29 7.58 4.29
N SER A 593 -8.25 6.25 4.14
CA SER A 593 -9.27 5.52 3.39
C SER A 593 -10.64 5.57 4.07
N SER A 594 -10.70 5.43 5.40
CA SER A 594 -11.97 5.49 6.12
C SER A 594 -12.64 6.86 6.09
N LEU A 595 -11.86 7.94 5.92
CA LEU A 595 -12.37 9.31 5.86
C LEU A 595 -12.59 9.79 4.43
N MET A 596 -11.59 9.61 3.56
CA MET A 596 -11.53 10.26 2.25
C MET A 596 -12.16 9.43 1.13
N ALA A 597 -12.14 8.10 1.23
CA ALA A 597 -12.75 7.27 0.19
C ALA A 597 -14.28 7.46 0.12
N PRO A 598 -15.03 7.44 1.25
CA PRO A 598 -16.46 7.74 1.23
C PRO A 598 -16.77 9.11 0.65
N VAL A 599 -15.93 10.12 0.95
CA VAL A 599 -16.12 11.49 0.44
C VAL A 599 -15.93 11.58 -1.08
N ILE A 600 -14.91 10.91 -1.64
CA ILE A 600 -14.75 10.86 -3.11
C ILE A 600 -15.95 10.15 -3.74
N VAL A 601 -16.48 9.09 -3.13
CA VAL A 601 -17.63 8.36 -3.67
C VAL A 601 -18.91 9.20 -3.61
N SER A 602 -19.26 9.74 -2.43
CA SER A 602 -20.54 10.43 -2.24
C SER A 602 -20.56 11.80 -2.93
N VAL A 603 -19.56 12.64 -2.66
CA VAL A 603 -19.50 14.00 -3.23
C VAL A 603 -19.05 13.95 -4.70
N GLY A 604 -18.23 12.95 -5.07
CA GLY A 604 -17.91 12.69 -6.47
C GLY A 604 -19.15 12.34 -7.28
N ALA A 605 -20.02 11.43 -6.80
CA ALA A 605 -21.24 11.06 -7.52
C ALA A 605 -22.18 12.25 -7.73
N GLN A 606 -22.30 13.15 -6.75
CA GLN A 606 -23.05 14.41 -6.90
C GLN A 606 -22.44 15.35 -7.95
N ALA A 607 -21.11 15.39 -8.05
CA ALA A 607 -20.38 16.13 -9.07
C ALA A 607 -20.26 15.38 -10.41
N GLY A 608 -20.97 14.27 -10.60
CA GLY A 608 -20.95 13.45 -11.81
C GLY A 608 -19.72 12.53 -11.97
N LEU A 609 -18.87 12.39 -10.95
CA LEU A 609 -17.79 11.41 -10.91
C LEU A 609 -18.32 10.03 -10.50
N ILE A 610 -18.33 9.10 -11.44
CA ILE A 610 -18.64 7.70 -11.14
C ILE A 610 -17.39 6.89 -11.46
N VAL A 611 -16.73 6.38 -10.42
CA VAL A 611 -15.49 5.63 -10.56
C VAL A 611 -15.54 4.35 -9.72
N PRO A 612 -14.91 3.27 -10.19
CA PRO A 612 -14.80 2.04 -9.42
C PRO A 612 -14.19 2.29 -8.05
N LEU A 613 -14.73 1.64 -7.01
CA LEU A 613 -14.29 1.82 -5.63
C LEU A 613 -12.78 1.57 -5.46
N ILE A 614 -12.22 0.60 -6.20
CA ILE A 614 -10.77 0.35 -6.18
C ILE A 614 -9.94 1.54 -6.67
N ALA A 615 -10.43 2.33 -7.64
CA ALA A 615 -9.75 3.54 -8.10
C ALA A 615 -9.71 4.59 -6.97
N VAL A 616 -10.81 4.74 -6.22
CA VAL A 616 -10.87 5.64 -5.07
C VAL A 616 -9.88 5.21 -3.98
N HIS A 617 -9.87 3.92 -3.63
CA HIS A 617 -8.96 3.38 -2.62
C HIS A 617 -7.49 3.47 -3.06
N MET A 618 -7.19 3.24 -4.34
CA MET A 618 -5.87 3.47 -4.91
C MET A 618 -5.48 4.95 -4.88
N PHE A 619 -6.42 5.87 -5.11
CA PHE A 619 -6.17 7.30 -5.06
C PHE A 619 -5.71 7.73 -3.66
N VAL A 620 -6.48 7.40 -2.64
CA VAL A 620 -6.15 7.74 -1.25
C VAL A 620 -4.89 7.01 -0.76
N PHE A 621 -4.63 5.80 -1.25
CA PHE A 621 -3.42 5.05 -0.92
C PHE A 621 -2.15 5.71 -1.46
N TYR A 622 -2.17 6.20 -2.70
CA TYR A 622 -1.03 6.90 -3.28
C TYR A 622 -0.68 8.15 -2.47
N PHE A 623 -1.67 8.98 -2.14
CA PHE A 623 -1.44 10.16 -1.31
C PHE A 623 -1.06 9.82 0.12
N GLY A 624 -1.58 8.72 0.66
CA GLY A 624 -1.10 8.16 1.92
C GLY A 624 0.40 7.89 1.87
N ILE A 625 0.87 7.10 0.90
CA ILE A 625 2.30 6.78 0.75
C ILE A 625 3.16 8.03 0.55
N LEU A 626 2.71 8.97 -0.28
CA LEU A 626 3.41 10.24 -0.51
C LEU A 626 3.54 11.10 0.76
N ALA A 627 2.65 10.92 1.75
CA ALA A 627 2.75 11.61 3.03
C ALA A 627 4.03 11.21 3.81
N ASP A 628 4.56 10.00 3.60
CA ASP A 628 5.78 9.51 4.26
C ASP A 628 7.03 10.29 3.83
N ASP A 629 7.03 10.87 2.62
CA ASP A 629 8.13 11.69 2.07
C ASP A 629 7.84 13.20 2.19
N THR A 630 6.62 13.59 2.59
CA THR A 630 6.22 15.00 2.61
C THR A 630 6.90 15.77 3.75
N PRO A 631 7.65 16.86 3.47
CA PRO A 631 8.20 17.74 4.49
C PRO A 631 7.09 18.44 5.28
N PRO A 632 7.28 18.74 6.59
CA PRO A 632 8.54 18.68 7.33
C PRO A 632 8.83 17.34 8.01
N VAL A 633 7.94 16.34 7.90
CA VAL A 633 8.01 15.10 8.68
C VAL A 633 8.89 14.04 8.01
N GLY A 634 8.67 13.75 6.73
CA GLY A 634 9.55 12.97 5.85
C GLY A 634 10.48 11.94 6.51
N LEU A 635 9.98 10.95 7.26
CA LEU A 635 10.81 10.11 8.16
C LEU A 635 11.91 9.35 7.41
N ALA A 636 11.59 8.87 6.20
CA ALA A 636 12.57 8.26 5.31
C ALA A 636 13.68 9.25 4.93
N ALA A 637 13.35 10.52 4.68
CA ALA A 637 14.34 11.56 4.41
C ALA A 637 15.26 11.86 5.60
N TYR A 638 14.76 11.78 6.84
CA TYR A 638 15.62 11.87 8.03
C TYR A 638 16.59 10.70 8.13
N ALA A 639 16.12 9.48 7.89
CA ALA A 639 16.96 8.28 7.88
C ALA A 639 18.02 8.34 6.77
N ALA A 640 17.63 8.73 5.56
CA ALA A 640 18.54 8.91 4.44
C ALA A 640 19.56 10.01 4.69
N ALA A 641 19.15 11.14 5.29
CA ALA A 641 20.05 12.24 5.63
C ALA A 641 21.08 11.85 6.69
N ALA A 642 20.74 10.98 7.63
CA ALA A 642 21.68 10.43 8.60
C ALA A 642 22.77 9.57 7.93
N ILE A 643 22.40 8.79 6.92
CA ILE A 643 23.36 8.01 6.11
C ILE A 643 24.18 8.92 5.19
N SER A 644 23.52 9.85 4.49
CA SER A 644 24.15 10.72 3.52
C SER A 644 24.99 11.84 4.16
N ARG A 645 24.77 12.13 5.44
CA ARG A 645 25.28 13.31 6.16
C ARG A 645 24.86 14.63 5.50
N GLY A 646 23.65 14.67 4.94
CA GLY A 646 23.03 15.85 4.33
C GLY A 646 21.99 16.51 5.25
N ASP A 647 21.37 17.60 4.78
CA ASP A 647 20.25 18.23 5.49
C ASP A 647 18.94 17.44 5.27
N PRO A 648 18.21 17.03 6.33
CA PRO A 648 17.02 16.19 6.21
C PRO A 648 15.85 16.89 5.51
N ILE A 649 15.67 18.19 5.73
CA ILE A 649 14.57 18.94 5.10
C ILE A 649 14.84 19.13 3.61
N LYS A 650 16.08 19.48 3.23
CA LYS A 650 16.45 19.58 1.81
C LYS A 650 16.40 18.23 1.10
N THR A 651 16.81 17.16 1.79
CA THR A 651 16.70 15.79 1.29
C THR A 651 15.23 15.42 1.04
N GLY A 652 14.33 15.72 1.98
CA GLY A 652 12.89 15.46 1.83
C GLY A 652 12.22 16.32 0.75
N ILE A 653 12.53 17.62 0.67
CA ILE A 653 12.01 18.48 -0.42
C ILE A 653 12.46 17.94 -1.79
N GLN A 654 13.71 17.49 -1.90
CA GLN A 654 14.25 16.94 -3.13
C GLN A 654 13.66 15.55 -3.45
N GLY A 655 13.41 14.71 -2.44
CA GLY A 655 12.73 13.41 -2.55
C GLY A 655 11.30 13.59 -3.05
N PHE A 656 10.53 14.45 -2.38
CA PHE A 656 9.16 14.77 -2.74
C PHE A 656 9.06 15.34 -4.16
N ALA A 657 10.03 16.17 -4.56
CA ALA A 657 10.11 16.67 -5.93
C ALA A 657 10.40 15.57 -6.97
N TYR A 658 11.11 14.49 -6.60
CA TYR A 658 11.25 13.31 -7.46
C TYR A 658 9.99 12.45 -7.49
N ASP A 659 9.19 12.45 -6.42
CA ASP A 659 7.94 11.67 -6.29
C ASP A 659 6.67 12.41 -6.72
N ILE A 660 6.74 13.70 -7.08
CA ILE A 660 5.60 14.45 -7.63
C ILE A 660 4.96 13.75 -8.85
N ARG A 661 5.73 12.96 -9.59
CA ARG A 661 5.21 12.12 -10.69
C ARG A 661 4.23 11.06 -10.21
N THR A 662 4.47 10.49 -9.03
CA THR A 662 3.63 9.48 -8.39
C THR A 662 2.32 10.12 -7.95
N ALA A 663 2.34 11.38 -7.50
CA ALA A 663 1.14 12.14 -7.12
C ALA A 663 0.21 12.43 -8.31
N LEU A 664 0.71 12.42 -9.54
CA LEU A 664 -0.10 12.65 -10.74
C LEU A 664 -0.91 11.41 -11.15
N LEU A 665 -0.35 10.20 -10.99
CA LEU A 665 -0.97 8.94 -11.42
C LEU A 665 -2.42 8.74 -10.90
N PRO A 666 -2.74 9.06 -9.62
CA PRO A 666 -4.10 9.01 -9.10
C PRO A 666 -5.13 9.81 -9.88
N PHE A 667 -4.80 11.05 -10.22
CA PHE A 667 -5.68 11.87 -11.04
C PHE A 667 -5.88 11.26 -12.41
N LEU A 668 -4.83 10.66 -12.99
CA LEU A 668 -4.90 10.05 -14.30
C LEU A 668 -5.83 8.84 -14.32
N PHE A 669 -5.67 7.91 -13.38
CA PHE A 669 -6.47 6.69 -13.40
C PHE A 669 -7.89 6.86 -12.90
N ILE A 670 -8.18 7.91 -12.11
CA ILE A 670 -9.57 8.28 -11.75
C ILE A 670 -10.35 8.70 -13.01
N PHE A 671 -9.72 9.43 -13.93
CA PHE A 671 -10.37 9.83 -15.19
C PHE A 671 -10.19 8.84 -16.34
N ASN A 672 -9.28 7.88 -16.19
CA ASN A 672 -8.99 6.86 -17.18
C ASN A 672 -8.66 5.53 -16.49
N THR A 673 -9.71 4.77 -16.17
CA THR A 673 -9.62 3.47 -15.50
C THR A 673 -8.90 2.41 -16.33
N ASP A 674 -8.64 2.64 -17.62
CA ASP A 674 -7.82 1.76 -18.45
C ASP A 674 -6.40 1.60 -17.87
N LEU A 675 -5.90 2.62 -17.17
CA LEU A 675 -4.62 2.57 -16.45
C LEU A 675 -4.60 1.56 -15.31
N LEU A 676 -5.78 1.22 -14.77
CA LEU A 676 -5.95 0.17 -13.77
C LEU A 676 -6.25 -1.18 -14.42
N LEU A 677 -6.26 -1.32 -15.75
CA LEU A 677 -6.59 -2.59 -16.43
C LEU A 677 -8.00 -3.11 -16.07
N ILE A 678 -8.93 -2.20 -15.78
CA ILE A 678 -10.36 -2.52 -15.57
C ILE A 678 -11.00 -2.73 -16.95
N ASP A 679 -11.46 -3.95 -17.22
CA ASP A 679 -12.08 -4.35 -18.50
C ASP A 679 -11.24 -4.08 -19.75
N VAL A 680 -9.91 -4.13 -19.62
CA VAL A 680 -8.95 -3.88 -20.71
C VAL A 680 -8.36 -5.20 -21.23
N GLY A 681 -8.55 -5.46 -22.53
CA GLY A 681 -7.86 -6.55 -23.25
C GLY A 681 -6.36 -6.30 -23.45
N LEU A 682 -5.57 -7.36 -23.73
CA LEU A 682 -4.11 -7.28 -23.77
C LEU A 682 -3.55 -6.22 -24.74
N VAL A 683 -4.13 -6.08 -25.94
CA VAL A 683 -3.66 -5.11 -26.95
C VAL A 683 -3.86 -3.67 -26.46
N LYS A 684 -5.05 -3.37 -25.93
CA LYS A 684 -5.37 -2.06 -25.35
C LYS A 684 -4.49 -1.78 -24.13
N ALA A 685 -4.21 -2.80 -23.29
CA ALA A 685 -3.33 -2.65 -22.14
C ALA A 685 -1.89 -2.27 -22.54
N VAL A 686 -1.33 -2.93 -23.56
CA VAL A 686 0.01 -2.58 -24.09
C VAL A 686 0.01 -1.17 -24.69
N PHE A 687 -1.03 -0.81 -25.41
CA PHE A 687 -1.17 0.52 -26.00
C PHE A 687 -1.22 1.61 -24.91
N VAL A 688 -2.08 1.44 -23.91
CA VAL A 688 -2.21 2.35 -22.75
C VAL A 688 -0.88 2.45 -22.01
N PHE A 689 -0.21 1.32 -21.76
CA PHE A 689 1.12 1.30 -21.16
C PHE A 689 2.12 2.19 -21.91
N VAL A 690 2.24 2.02 -23.23
CA VAL A 690 3.22 2.75 -24.04
C VAL A 690 2.93 4.25 -24.03
N ILE A 691 1.67 4.65 -24.25
CA ILE A 691 1.28 6.07 -24.28
C ILE A 691 1.48 6.71 -22.91
N SER A 692 1.00 6.06 -21.84
CA SER A 692 1.16 6.57 -20.47
C SER A 692 2.62 6.60 -20.03
N LEU A 693 3.44 5.64 -20.44
CA LEU A 693 4.87 5.67 -20.20
C LEU A 693 5.53 6.87 -20.88
N ILE A 694 5.28 7.08 -22.18
CA ILE A 694 5.82 8.25 -22.90
C ILE A 694 5.41 9.54 -22.21
N ALA A 695 4.13 9.69 -21.90
CA ALA A 695 3.61 10.87 -21.23
C ALA A 695 4.25 11.10 -19.85
N MET A 696 4.46 10.03 -19.06
CA MET A 696 5.13 10.12 -17.75
C MET A 696 6.61 10.50 -17.88
N LEU A 697 7.31 9.99 -18.90
CA LEU A 697 8.70 10.36 -19.16
C LEU A 697 8.80 11.83 -19.61
N LEU A 698 7.88 12.33 -20.41
CA LEU A 698 7.83 13.73 -20.81
C LEU A 698 7.51 14.64 -19.62
N PHE A 699 6.56 14.23 -18.76
CA PHE A 699 6.26 14.93 -17.51
C PHE A 699 7.50 14.98 -16.60
N ALA A 700 8.19 13.86 -16.42
CA ALA A 700 9.45 13.80 -15.68
C ALA A 700 10.52 14.70 -16.30
N ALA A 701 10.67 14.72 -17.62
CA ALA A 701 11.62 15.61 -18.29
C ALA A 701 11.29 17.10 -18.07
N ALA A 702 10.00 17.44 -18.10
CA ALA A 702 9.51 18.78 -17.85
C ALA A 702 9.78 19.24 -16.42
N THR A 703 9.41 18.43 -15.41
CA THR A 703 9.64 18.75 -13.99
C THR A 703 11.12 18.80 -13.64
N GLN A 704 11.95 17.99 -14.32
CA GLN A 704 13.40 18.02 -14.16
C GLN A 704 14.08 19.17 -14.92
N GLY A 705 13.36 19.91 -15.77
CA GLY A 705 13.90 20.99 -16.60
C GLY A 705 14.96 20.53 -17.61
N TYR A 706 14.94 19.25 -17.97
CA TYR A 706 15.92 18.64 -18.86
C TYR A 706 15.30 17.49 -19.64
N PHE A 707 15.48 17.49 -20.96
CA PHE A 707 15.04 16.38 -21.82
C PHE A 707 16.23 15.83 -22.63
N ILE A 708 16.56 16.44 -23.77
CA ILE A 708 17.79 16.16 -24.54
C ILE A 708 18.88 17.18 -24.15
N ALA A 709 18.46 18.41 -23.92
CA ALA A 709 19.25 19.49 -23.38
C ALA A 709 18.49 20.16 -22.23
N LYS A 710 19.13 21.14 -21.58
CA LYS A 710 18.45 21.99 -20.60
C LYS A 710 17.26 22.70 -21.25
N SER A 711 16.07 22.43 -20.73
CA SER A 711 14.81 22.94 -21.29
C SER A 711 14.66 24.43 -20.98
N LYS A 712 14.19 25.20 -21.96
CA LYS A 712 13.69 26.57 -21.73
C LYS A 712 12.30 26.49 -21.06
N PRO A 713 11.85 27.53 -20.33
CA PRO A 713 10.53 27.50 -19.68
C PRO A 713 9.35 27.18 -20.62
N TRP A 714 9.37 27.69 -21.85
CA TRP A 714 8.34 27.37 -22.84
C TRP A 714 8.46 25.93 -23.39
N GLU A 715 9.67 25.36 -23.45
CA GLU A 715 9.87 23.95 -23.83
C GLU A 715 9.33 23.05 -22.73
N THR A 716 9.55 23.42 -21.46
CA THR A 716 8.93 22.76 -20.31
C THR A 716 7.40 22.85 -20.38
N ALA A 717 6.83 24.03 -20.66
CA ALA A 717 5.39 24.19 -20.84
C ALA A 717 4.86 23.33 -22.01
N ALA A 718 5.57 23.28 -23.14
CA ALA A 718 5.22 22.43 -24.26
C ALA A 718 5.28 20.94 -23.89
N LEU A 719 6.30 20.48 -23.15
CA LEU A 719 6.39 19.10 -22.67
C LEU A 719 5.25 18.74 -21.71
N LEU A 720 4.85 19.66 -20.82
CA LEU A 720 3.69 19.47 -19.94
C LEU A 720 2.38 19.41 -20.75
N LEU A 721 2.22 20.26 -21.76
CA LEU A 721 1.07 20.23 -22.66
C LEU A 721 1.00 18.90 -23.43
N ILE A 722 2.12 18.44 -23.99
CA ILE A 722 2.20 17.15 -24.68
C ILE A 722 1.82 16.01 -23.71
N ALA A 723 2.37 16.01 -22.50
CA ALA A 723 2.03 15.01 -21.50
C ALA A 723 0.52 15.02 -21.17
N LEU A 724 -0.08 16.20 -20.99
CA LEU A 724 -1.51 16.36 -20.76
C LEU A 724 -2.36 15.83 -21.93
N MET A 725 -1.99 16.15 -23.17
CA MET A 725 -2.68 15.68 -24.38
C MET A 725 -2.62 14.15 -24.52
N LEU A 726 -1.48 13.53 -24.19
CA LEU A 726 -1.33 12.08 -24.22
C LEU A 726 -2.09 11.39 -23.09
N PHE A 727 -2.17 12.00 -21.91
CA PHE A 727 -2.86 11.40 -20.76
C PHE A 727 -4.37 11.54 -20.79
N ARG A 728 -4.87 12.74 -21.12
CA ARG A 728 -6.30 13.06 -21.11
C ARG A 728 -6.71 13.63 -22.47
N PRO A 729 -6.57 12.85 -23.57
CA PRO A 729 -6.98 13.30 -24.89
C PRO A 729 -8.46 13.69 -24.94
N GLY A 730 -9.28 13.07 -24.08
CA GLY A 730 -10.70 13.42 -23.91
C GLY A 730 -10.90 14.90 -23.56
N LEU A 731 -10.04 15.53 -22.76
CA LEU A 731 -10.18 16.96 -22.42
C LEU A 731 -10.07 17.86 -23.66
N MET A 732 -9.31 17.44 -24.68
CA MET A 732 -9.25 18.15 -25.95
C MET A 732 -10.48 17.86 -26.82
N LEU A 733 -10.94 16.60 -26.83
CA LEU A 733 -12.12 16.18 -27.59
C LEU A 733 -13.40 16.85 -27.07
N ASP A 734 -13.52 16.99 -25.75
CA ASP A 734 -14.65 17.64 -25.07
C ASP A 734 -14.78 19.14 -25.43
N GLN A 735 -13.73 19.77 -25.97
CA GLN A 735 -13.80 21.15 -26.50
C GLN A 735 -14.32 21.23 -27.94
N ILE A 736 -14.29 20.12 -28.67
CA ILE A 736 -14.71 20.06 -30.08
C ILE A 736 -16.13 19.48 -30.19
N SER A 737 -16.45 18.51 -29.36
CA SER A 737 -17.72 17.76 -29.40
C SER A 737 -18.14 17.35 -28.01
N ASP A 738 -19.39 17.65 -27.67
CA ASP A 738 -19.98 17.33 -26.36
C ASP A 738 -19.96 15.83 -26.09
N ARG A 739 -19.55 15.46 -24.88
CA ARG A 739 -19.37 14.06 -24.50
C ARG A 739 -20.67 13.28 -24.42
N TYR A 740 -21.72 13.92 -23.94
CA TYR A 740 -23.00 13.28 -23.75
C TYR A 740 -24.09 14.05 -24.49
N THR A 741 -25.05 13.32 -25.05
CA THR A 741 -26.36 13.88 -25.34
C THR A 741 -27.16 13.83 -24.05
N VAL A 742 -27.75 14.97 -23.68
CA VAL A 742 -28.54 15.11 -22.45
C VAL A 742 -30.01 15.29 -22.83
N ALA A 743 -30.88 14.48 -22.25
CA ALA A 743 -32.33 14.62 -22.35
C ALA A 743 -32.97 14.68 -20.96
N GLN A 744 -34.14 15.31 -20.86
CA GLN A 744 -34.89 15.51 -19.61
C GLN A 744 -36.35 15.14 -19.82
N GLY A 745 -37.05 14.81 -18.73
CA GLY A 745 -38.47 14.42 -18.79
C GLY A 745 -38.70 13.19 -19.69
N PRO A 746 -39.86 13.06 -20.37
CA PRO A 746 -40.18 11.90 -21.19
C PRO A 746 -39.18 11.61 -22.32
N ALA A 747 -38.54 12.65 -22.87
CA ALA A 747 -37.48 12.50 -23.87
C ALA A 747 -36.24 11.76 -23.34
N ALA A 748 -36.06 11.72 -22.01
CA ALA A 748 -35.01 10.96 -21.38
C ALA A 748 -35.21 9.45 -21.58
N LEU A 749 -36.42 8.94 -21.42
CA LEU A 749 -36.74 7.53 -21.68
C LEU A 749 -36.55 7.17 -23.15
N GLU A 750 -36.93 8.07 -24.07
CA GLU A 750 -36.69 7.86 -25.49
C GLU A 750 -35.19 7.79 -25.81
N LEU A 751 -34.38 8.70 -25.26
CA LEU A 751 -32.92 8.67 -25.41
C LEU A 751 -32.32 7.38 -24.85
N MET A 752 -32.81 6.90 -23.70
CA MET A 752 -32.38 5.62 -23.13
C MET A 752 -32.72 4.43 -24.04
N SER A 753 -33.89 4.48 -24.67
CA SER A 753 -34.40 3.41 -25.54
C SER A 753 -33.59 3.25 -26.83
N GLN A 754 -32.88 4.31 -27.23
CA GLN A 754 -32.04 4.34 -28.44
C GLN A 754 -30.63 3.80 -28.21
N ALA A 755 -30.21 3.65 -26.95
CA ALA A 755 -28.89 3.11 -26.59
C ALA A 755 -28.82 1.59 -26.82
N GLU A 756 -27.62 1.08 -27.11
CA GLU A 756 -27.43 -0.35 -27.36
C GLU A 756 -27.52 -1.16 -26.05
N ASP A 757 -27.93 -2.44 -26.14
CA ASP A 757 -28.03 -3.32 -24.96
C ASP A 757 -26.74 -3.33 -24.13
N GLY A 758 -26.86 -3.01 -22.84
CA GLY A 758 -25.77 -2.97 -21.89
C GLY A 758 -24.89 -1.71 -21.94
N GLU A 759 -25.21 -0.73 -22.80
CA GLU A 759 -24.51 0.56 -22.82
C GLU A 759 -24.74 1.32 -21.50
N PRO A 760 -23.69 1.87 -20.86
CA PRO A 760 -23.84 2.56 -19.58
C PRO A 760 -24.47 3.94 -19.76
N ILE A 761 -25.70 4.10 -19.27
CA ILE A 761 -26.42 5.36 -19.27
C ILE A 761 -26.28 6.05 -17.93
N ARG A 762 -26.01 7.35 -17.92
CA ARG A 762 -25.96 8.15 -16.68
C ARG A 762 -27.32 8.75 -16.42
N VAL A 763 -27.89 8.46 -15.26
CA VAL A 763 -29.21 8.94 -14.84
C VAL A 763 -29.01 9.83 -13.63
N THR A 764 -29.38 11.11 -13.76
CA THR A 764 -29.34 12.09 -12.68
C THR A 764 -30.71 12.18 -12.02
N ILE A 765 -30.75 11.78 -10.76
CA ILE A 765 -31.93 11.80 -9.92
C ILE A 765 -31.79 12.99 -8.97
N THR A 766 -32.86 13.75 -8.79
CA THR A 766 -32.89 14.86 -7.84
C THR A 766 -34.16 14.74 -7.02
N GLY A 767 -34.01 14.80 -5.71
CA GLY A 767 -35.11 14.79 -4.76
C GLY A 767 -34.73 15.56 -3.49
N PRO A 768 -35.70 15.82 -2.61
CA PRO A 768 -35.43 16.37 -1.30
C PRO A 768 -34.67 15.33 -0.48
N ASP A 769 -33.51 15.71 0.04
CA ASP A 769 -32.71 14.90 0.96
C ASP A 769 -33.54 14.57 2.22
N PHE A 770 -33.48 13.32 2.66
CA PHE A 770 -34.37 12.81 3.73
C PHE A 770 -34.24 13.58 5.05
N ASP A 771 -33.04 14.06 5.35
CA ASP A 771 -32.74 14.71 6.62
C ASP A 771 -32.92 16.24 6.55
N THR A 772 -32.56 16.85 5.42
CA THR A 772 -32.51 18.31 5.28
C THR A 772 -33.68 18.90 4.50
N GLY A 773 -34.34 18.11 3.66
CA GLY A 773 -35.35 18.56 2.70
C GLY A 773 -34.78 19.38 1.53
N GLU A 774 -33.47 19.59 1.46
CA GLU A 774 -32.83 20.32 0.35
C GLU A 774 -32.75 19.43 -0.90
N LEU A 775 -32.94 20.02 -2.07
CA LEU A 775 -32.85 19.28 -3.34
C LEU A 775 -31.40 18.88 -3.62
N ARG A 776 -31.14 17.59 -3.74
CA ARG A 776 -29.80 17.05 -3.95
C ARG A 776 -29.75 16.19 -5.21
N PRO A 777 -28.85 16.48 -6.17
CA PRO A 777 -28.68 15.63 -7.34
C PRO A 777 -27.71 14.47 -7.05
N ILE A 778 -28.06 13.26 -7.47
CA ILE A 778 -27.20 12.07 -7.47
C ILE A 778 -27.20 11.48 -8.88
N THR A 779 -26.01 11.25 -9.44
CA THR A 779 -25.88 10.55 -10.72
C THR A 779 -25.55 9.08 -10.49
N ILE A 780 -26.33 8.19 -11.10
CA ILE A 780 -26.10 6.75 -11.14
C ILE A 780 -25.84 6.27 -12.57
N VAL A 781 -25.34 5.04 -12.72
CA VAL A 781 -25.21 4.38 -14.04
C VAL A 781 -26.21 3.25 -14.12
N VAL A 782 -27.02 3.25 -15.17
CA VAL A 782 -28.01 2.21 -15.49
C VAL A 782 -27.60 1.57 -16.81
N PRO A 783 -27.50 0.24 -16.90
CA PRO A 783 -27.26 -0.43 -18.18
C PRO A 783 -28.50 -0.26 -19.08
N ALA A 784 -28.29 0.18 -20.32
CA ALA A 784 -29.35 0.32 -21.30
C ALA A 784 -29.97 -1.03 -21.66
N LEU A 785 -31.27 -1.00 -21.97
CA LEU A 785 -31.98 -2.08 -22.66
C LEU A 785 -32.60 -1.47 -23.91
N SER A 786 -32.15 -1.92 -25.07
CA SER A 786 -32.55 -1.38 -26.36
C SER A 786 -34.06 -1.51 -26.54
N GLY A 787 -34.71 -0.38 -26.80
CA GLY A 787 -36.15 -0.29 -27.04
C GLY A 787 -37.04 -0.40 -25.79
N ASP A 788 -36.48 -0.53 -24.59
CA ASP A 788 -37.27 -0.66 -23.35
C ASP A 788 -36.55 -0.05 -22.13
N ALA A 789 -36.55 1.29 -22.07
CA ALA A 789 -35.93 2.05 -20.99
C ALA A 789 -36.58 1.84 -19.61
N GLU A 790 -37.90 1.60 -19.57
CA GLU A 790 -38.63 1.36 -18.33
C GLU A 790 -38.20 0.03 -17.70
N THR A 791 -38.08 -1.04 -18.50
CA THR A 791 -37.56 -2.31 -18.00
C THR A 791 -36.12 -2.17 -17.53
N ALA A 792 -35.26 -1.43 -18.25
CA ALA A 792 -33.87 -1.16 -17.83
C ALA A 792 -33.77 -0.52 -16.43
N LEU A 793 -34.65 0.45 -16.15
CA LEU A 793 -34.74 1.09 -14.83
C LEU A 793 -35.32 0.13 -13.79
N SER A 794 -36.38 -0.59 -14.13
CA SER A 794 -37.05 -1.52 -13.22
C SER A 794 -36.15 -2.69 -12.78
N ASP A 795 -35.26 -3.17 -13.66
CA ASP A 795 -34.26 -4.20 -13.35
C ASP A 795 -33.24 -3.73 -12.32
N GLN A 796 -33.02 -2.40 -12.21
CA GLN A 796 -32.24 -1.77 -11.14
C GLN A 796 -33.09 -1.41 -9.91
N GLY A 797 -34.38 -1.77 -9.91
CA GLY A 797 -35.34 -1.45 -8.86
C GLY A 797 -35.85 -0.02 -8.88
N LEU A 798 -35.73 0.68 -10.01
CA LEU A 798 -36.16 2.06 -10.19
C LEU A 798 -37.48 2.07 -10.98
N THR A 799 -38.58 2.36 -10.30
CA THR A 799 -39.88 2.52 -10.96
C THR A 799 -40.10 4.00 -11.26
N VAL A 800 -40.29 4.33 -12.54
CA VAL A 800 -40.57 5.70 -12.98
C VAL A 800 -42.01 5.83 -13.45
N MET A 801 -42.64 6.96 -13.14
CA MET A 801 -43.96 7.34 -13.63
C MET A 801 -43.88 8.71 -14.28
N GLU A 802 -44.49 8.87 -15.45
CA GLU A 802 -44.64 10.16 -16.08
C GLU A 802 -45.79 10.93 -15.43
N ASP A 803 -45.52 12.14 -14.94
CA ASP A 803 -46.54 13.07 -14.46
C ASP A 803 -46.16 14.51 -14.80
N GLU A 804 -47.11 15.27 -15.34
CA GLU A 804 -46.94 16.66 -15.81
C GLU A 804 -45.66 16.96 -16.62
N GLY A 805 -45.16 15.99 -17.40
CA GLY A 805 -43.94 16.13 -18.20
C GLY A 805 -42.62 15.95 -17.41
N GLN A 806 -42.72 15.47 -16.17
CA GLN A 806 -41.60 15.02 -15.35
C GLN A 806 -41.62 13.50 -15.21
N LEU A 807 -40.45 12.91 -14.93
CA LEU A 807 -40.32 11.50 -14.61
C LEU A 807 -40.20 11.39 -13.09
N LEU A 808 -41.31 11.11 -12.42
CA LEU A 808 -41.37 10.82 -11.00
C LEU A 808 -40.71 9.47 -10.74
N LEU A 809 -39.89 9.37 -9.71
CA LEU A 809 -39.28 8.13 -9.26
C LEU A 809 -39.96 7.66 -7.98
N GLU A 810 -40.46 6.43 -7.96
CA GLU A 810 -40.98 5.81 -6.74
C GLU A 810 -39.84 5.31 -5.84
N GLU A 811 -40.15 5.14 -4.56
CA GLU A 811 -39.21 4.58 -3.58
C GLU A 811 -38.75 3.18 -4.05
N PRO A 812 -37.42 2.95 -4.21
CA PRO A 812 -36.91 1.63 -4.57
C PRO A 812 -37.34 0.58 -3.55
N PHE A 813 -37.68 -0.63 -4.00
CA PHE A 813 -38.11 -1.68 -3.06
C PHE A 813 -36.93 -2.20 -2.20
N PRO A 814 -37.17 -2.58 -0.92
CA PRO A 814 -36.16 -3.25 -0.11
C PRO A 814 -35.60 -4.50 -0.78
N GLY A 815 -34.27 -4.57 -0.92
CA GLY A 815 -33.56 -5.65 -1.60
C GLY A 815 -33.20 -5.38 -3.06
N THR A 816 -33.55 -4.21 -3.61
CA THR A 816 -33.08 -3.75 -4.93
C THR A 816 -31.70 -3.08 -4.84
N PRO A 817 -30.91 -3.03 -5.94
CA PRO A 817 -29.54 -2.50 -5.94
C PRO A 817 -29.37 -1.09 -5.38
N HIS A 818 -30.37 -0.22 -5.57
CA HIS A 818 -30.30 1.20 -5.18
C HIS A 818 -31.10 1.56 -3.93
N PHE A 819 -31.67 0.57 -3.23
CA PHE A 819 -32.43 0.84 -2.00
C PHE A 819 -31.59 1.54 -0.92
N GLU A 820 -30.39 1.04 -0.65
CA GLU A 820 -29.49 1.60 0.37
C GLU A 820 -28.85 2.94 -0.02
N THR A 821 -28.96 3.36 -1.29
CA THR A 821 -28.34 4.60 -1.77
C THR A 821 -29.36 5.68 -2.14
N LEU A 822 -30.54 5.31 -2.65
CA LEU A 822 -31.57 6.24 -3.08
C LEU A 822 -32.81 6.16 -2.22
N GLY A 823 -33.15 4.98 -1.68
CA GLY A 823 -34.30 4.80 -0.80
C GLY A 823 -34.13 5.47 0.56
N THR A 824 -32.89 5.53 1.06
CA THR A 824 -32.57 6.18 2.35
C THR A 824 -32.15 7.65 2.23
N ASP A 825 -31.67 8.07 1.06
CA ASP A 825 -31.11 9.42 0.87
C ASP A 825 -32.18 10.46 0.54
N TYR A 826 -33.29 10.06 -0.09
CA TYR A 826 -34.38 10.96 -0.47
C TYR A 826 -35.66 10.75 0.34
N ASP A 827 -36.40 11.82 0.60
CA ASP A 827 -37.77 11.76 1.12
C ASP A 827 -38.77 11.69 -0.04
N TYR A 828 -39.21 10.48 -0.38
CA TYR A 828 -40.24 10.24 -1.40
C TYR A 828 -41.65 10.69 -0.98
N TYR A 829 -41.83 11.05 0.30
CA TYR A 829 -43.12 11.44 0.88
C TYR A 829 -43.19 12.94 1.21
N ALA A 830 -42.16 13.71 0.86
CA ALA A 830 -42.13 15.17 0.98
C ALA A 830 -43.06 15.86 -0.03
N ASP A 831 -43.26 17.17 0.16
CA ASP A 831 -44.05 18.00 -0.76
C ASP A 831 -43.43 18.09 -2.17
N LEU A 832 -42.12 17.92 -2.29
CA LEU A 832 -41.39 17.91 -3.56
C LEU A 832 -41.09 16.46 -3.96
N PRO A 833 -41.47 16.01 -5.18
CA PRO A 833 -41.22 14.65 -5.61
C PRO A 833 -39.75 14.41 -5.94
N VAL A 834 -39.34 13.14 -5.85
CA VAL A 834 -38.06 12.66 -6.41
C VAL A 834 -38.24 12.47 -7.91
N ILE A 835 -37.37 13.09 -8.71
CA ILE A 835 -37.49 13.08 -10.17
C ILE A 835 -36.18 12.69 -10.85
N VAL A 836 -36.30 12.04 -12.01
CA VAL A 836 -35.20 11.91 -12.96
C VAL A 836 -35.06 13.24 -13.70
N THR A 837 -34.05 14.02 -13.34
CA THR A 837 -33.82 15.36 -13.91
C THR A 837 -33.10 15.34 -15.24
N GLY A 838 -32.30 14.32 -15.50
CA GLY A 838 -31.59 14.21 -16.76
C GLY A 838 -31.02 12.82 -16.99
N VAL A 839 -30.99 12.43 -18.25
CA VAL A 839 -30.29 11.26 -18.74
C VAL A 839 -29.19 11.71 -19.69
N GLU A 840 -27.99 11.17 -19.49
CA GLU A 840 -26.83 11.41 -20.34
C GLU A 840 -26.40 10.09 -21.01
N VAL A 841 -26.47 10.05 -22.34
CA VAL A 841 -25.96 8.94 -23.17
C VAL A 841 -24.69 9.42 -23.87
N GLU A 842 -23.65 8.58 -23.89
CA GLU A 842 -22.36 8.95 -24.49
C GLU A 842 -22.50 9.09 -26.02
N ASN A 843 -22.01 10.19 -26.58
CA ASN A 843 -22.11 10.44 -28.02
C ASN A 843 -21.13 9.56 -28.79
N ASP A 844 -21.55 9.08 -29.96
CA ASP A 844 -20.63 8.54 -30.95
C ASP A 844 -19.74 9.67 -31.49
N ARG A 845 -18.48 9.68 -31.02
CA ARG A 845 -17.50 10.73 -31.30
C ARG A 845 -16.27 10.15 -31.99
N MET A 846 -15.52 11.03 -32.63
CA MET A 846 -14.21 10.63 -33.14
C MET A 846 -13.33 10.05 -32.02
N PRO A 847 -12.52 9.02 -32.29
CA PRO A 847 -11.63 8.45 -31.29
C PRO A 847 -10.73 9.52 -30.67
N LYS A 848 -10.74 9.60 -29.34
CA LYS A 848 -9.92 10.57 -28.57
C LYS A 848 -8.43 10.44 -28.90
N GLU A 849 -7.98 9.26 -29.30
CA GLU A 849 -6.61 8.92 -29.69
C GLU A 849 -6.09 9.75 -30.87
N ILE A 850 -6.96 10.39 -31.66
CA ILE A 850 -6.56 11.31 -32.74
C ILE A 850 -5.67 12.44 -32.20
N PHE A 851 -5.88 12.89 -30.96
CA PHE A 851 -5.07 13.93 -30.33
C PHE A 851 -3.64 13.49 -30.00
N PHE A 852 -3.31 12.20 -30.13
CA PHE A 852 -1.91 11.75 -30.03
C PHE A 852 -1.06 12.24 -31.20
N ILE A 853 -1.66 12.43 -32.39
CA ILE A 853 -0.95 12.91 -33.58
C ILE A 853 -0.39 14.33 -33.36
N PRO A 854 -1.20 15.36 -33.02
CA PRO A 854 -0.68 16.70 -32.77
C PRO A 854 0.29 16.73 -31.58
N ALA A 855 0.08 15.91 -30.55
CA ALA A 855 1.00 15.79 -29.42
C ALA A 855 2.39 15.27 -29.85
N LEU A 856 2.44 14.23 -30.69
CA LEU A 856 3.67 13.66 -31.22
C LEU A 856 4.37 14.59 -32.22
N LEU A 857 3.62 15.34 -33.04
CA LEU A 857 4.18 16.37 -33.92
C LEU A 857 4.83 17.51 -33.12
N LEU A 858 4.16 17.98 -32.07
CA LEU A 858 4.71 19.00 -31.16
C LEU A 858 5.98 18.48 -30.45
N LEU A 859 5.97 17.21 -30.02
CA LEU A 859 7.14 16.55 -29.44
C LEU A 859 8.30 16.49 -30.43
N ALA A 860 8.05 16.12 -31.69
CA ALA A 860 9.07 16.09 -32.73
C ALA A 860 9.69 17.48 -32.94
N GLY A 861 8.88 18.54 -32.90
CA GLY A 861 9.35 19.93 -32.91
C GLY A 861 10.28 20.25 -31.75
N VAL A 862 9.90 19.89 -30.51
CA VAL A 862 10.75 20.09 -29.32
C VAL A 862 12.08 19.33 -29.46
N VAL A 863 12.03 18.07 -29.92
CA VAL A 863 13.23 17.25 -30.18
C VAL A 863 14.16 17.92 -31.19
N MET A 864 13.61 18.40 -32.32
CA MET A 864 14.39 19.10 -33.34
C MET A 864 15.08 20.36 -32.80
N ILE A 865 14.42 21.10 -31.92
CA ILE A 865 14.94 22.35 -31.32
C ILE A 865 15.97 22.08 -30.22
N GLN A 866 15.88 20.95 -29.51
CA GLN A 866 16.84 20.59 -28.46
C GLN A 866 18.06 19.83 -28.97
N ARG A 867 17.93 19.02 -30.04
CA ARG A 867 19.00 18.15 -30.54
C ARG A 867 20.32 18.90 -30.84
N PRO A 868 20.34 20.10 -31.43
CA PRO A 868 21.58 20.86 -31.64
C PRO A 868 22.25 21.35 -30.34
N ARG A 869 21.51 21.42 -29.23
CA ARG A 869 21.99 21.84 -27.90
C ARG A 869 22.36 20.67 -26.99
N ALA A 870 22.31 19.44 -27.49
CA ALA A 870 22.65 18.26 -26.70
C ALA A 870 24.10 18.36 -26.19
N THR A 871 24.27 18.42 -24.88
CA THR A 871 25.59 18.54 -24.23
C THR A 871 26.29 17.20 -24.09
N GLN A 872 25.52 16.11 -24.05
CA GLN A 872 26.00 14.74 -23.95
C GLN A 872 25.13 13.82 -24.82
N PRO A 873 25.68 12.70 -25.32
CA PRO A 873 24.85 11.65 -25.90
C PRO A 873 23.86 11.14 -24.85
N ALA A 874 22.59 11.04 -25.26
CA ALA A 874 21.47 10.71 -24.40
C ALA A 874 21.52 9.27 -23.84
N PHE A 875 22.29 8.36 -24.45
CA PHE A 875 22.40 6.96 -24.06
C PHE A 875 23.86 6.49 -24.05
#